data_AF-A0A7C5X4U5-F1
#
_entry.id   AF-A0A7C5X4U5-F1
#
_cell.length_a   1.000
_cell.length_b   1.000
_cell.length_c   1.000
_cell.angle_alpha   90.00
_cell.angle_beta   90.00
_cell.angle_gamma   90.00
#
_symmetry.space_group_name_H-M   'P 1'
#
loop_
_entity.id
_entity.type
_entity.pdbx_description
1 polymer ?
#
loop_
_entity_poly.entity_id
_entity_poly.type
_entity_poly.pdbx_seq_one_letter_code
_entity_poly.pdbx_strand_id
1 'polypeptide(L)'
;MSFCNQLASYAQRIWDESLGDLARSPLPELLDDFRRVWGDFKEFKTRCYGELPSGTYSYYESVFSIALLKLSVAIEDKVGGREVQDEYVRFAVEMFTPDEKNAIKELERFSGIDPRVTSPEVLADIIVSRRGEVYQLVKEAVGKQYVNLADVVESWSKVYRISDSIRRGLIVRYEARFRNVVEAVKRLLDQQPAWLKRLFSEYEEALLSSAEVRAEFERAFGEVYGKELATLRELVEVLERERSSLLDRLNALSERAASREAEARALEEELARLRREYEDLRGRYLETLKMWEDRARELESLRSKLAEKERELEEMARREGELTAAREALEAEVERLRSTVAEYERRAEEYRREKEELMLELRAMEDKVSTLERSLRGELKGHLVTAEEAAMLELLFVEKLRSKLKEVPVVFRTPWGEVSVSRWSYERVEYERLEQDVGVPRNASVVLGYRSRGLLGLGEERVIEVRGVYLSHVDTLKKQGFDSQPATLGDLLRILRNTLGTSGGGSRFTLIGIASPTGWDESAIKYAAGGEYSLVFRDAVVILVDLVKNEAIYPKSLPVPYMDRYARMFLPEVRADEEAYVERVIKDLCDEAKVKAPDNPVFLYRDLLERVRGVSALSLMRVMYRYREEKRIEVREIKGEKVVICRSTGGR
;
A
#
# COMPACT_ATOMS: atom_id res chain seq x y z
N MET A 1 -61.02 27.06 -80.03
CA MET A 1 -62.33 26.46 -80.39
C MET A 1 -62.95 27.02 -81.67
N SER A 2 -63.09 28.35 -81.84
CA SER A 2 -63.76 28.92 -83.04
C SER A 2 -63.18 28.43 -84.38
N PHE A 3 -61.84 28.44 -84.54
CA PHE A 3 -61.18 27.99 -85.77
C PHE A 3 -61.40 26.50 -86.08
N CYS A 4 -61.19 25.61 -85.12
CA CYS A 4 -61.38 24.17 -85.32
C CYS A 4 -62.84 23.80 -85.64
N ASN A 5 -63.80 24.51 -85.04
CA ASN A 5 -65.22 24.35 -85.36
C ASN A 5 -65.54 24.86 -86.76
N GLN A 6 -64.92 25.97 -87.20
CA GLN A 6 -65.07 26.48 -88.56
C GLN A 6 -64.58 25.48 -89.60
N LEU A 7 -63.43 24.84 -89.39
CA LEU A 7 -62.94 23.77 -90.27
C LEU A 7 -63.92 22.60 -90.35
N ALA A 8 -64.47 22.17 -89.22
CA ALA A 8 -65.40 21.04 -89.18
C ALA A 8 -66.80 21.36 -89.73
N SER A 9 -67.17 22.64 -89.85
CA SER A 9 -68.52 23.05 -90.24
C SER A 9 -68.95 22.55 -91.62
N TYR A 10 -68.03 22.55 -92.60
CA TYR A 10 -68.32 22.06 -93.94
C TYR A 10 -68.49 20.55 -93.98
N ALA A 11 -67.60 19.82 -93.29
CA ALA A 11 -67.70 18.38 -93.14
C ALA A 11 -69.00 17.98 -92.41
N GLN A 12 -69.40 18.75 -91.40
CA GLN A 12 -70.64 18.51 -90.67
C GLN A 12 -71.88 18.68 -91.56
N ARG A 13 -71.87 19.65 -92.49
CA ARG A 13 -72.93 19.79 -93.50
C ARG A 13 -73.01 18.53 -94.38
N ILE A 14 -71.88 18.03 -94.88
CA ILE A 14 -71.83 16.80 -95.70
C ILE A 14 -72.28 15.56 -94.90
N TRP A 15 -71.91 15.46 -93.62
CA TRP A 15 -72.39 14.38 -92.75
C TRP A 15 -73.92 14.35 -92.69
N ASP A 16 -74.53 15.54 -92.60
CA ASP A 16 -75.98 15.68 -92.42
C ASP A 16 -76.78 15.35 -93.68
N GLU A 17 -76.21 15.57 -94.85
CA GLU A 17 -76.80 15.20 -96.14
C GLU A 17 -76.94 13.67 -96.27
N SER A 18 -78.06 13.19 -96.81
CA SER A 18 -78.23 11.75 -97.03
C SER A 18 -77.34 11.27 -98.17
N LEU A 19 -76.97 9.98 -98.17
CA LEU A 19 -76.29 9.40 -99.34
C LEU A 19 -77.09 9.57 -100.64
N GLY A 20 -78.43 9.58 -100.55
CA GLY A 20 -79.31 9.82 -101.70
C GLY A 20 -79.22 11.24 -102.25
N ASP A 21 -79.01 12.25 -101.39
CA ASP A 21 -78.85 13.64 -101.80
C ASP A 21 -77.48 13.85 -102.46
N LEU A 22 -76.42 13.34 -101.84
CA LEU A 22 -75.06 13.36 -102.41
C LEU A 22 -75.00 12.64 -103.76
N ALA A 23 -75.70 11.52 -103.90
CA ALA A 23 -75.77 10.78 -105.16
C ALA A 23 -76.46 11.57 -106.30
N ARG A 24 -77.16 12.68 -106.04
CA ARG A 24 -77.74 13.53 -107.10
C ARG A 24 -76.74 14.51 -107.67
N SER A 25 -75.75 14.93 -106.90
CA SER A 25 -74.72 15.88 -107.34
C SER A 25 -73.90 15.31 -108.51
N PRO A 26 -73.47 16.14 -109.47
CA PRO A 26 -72.60 15.72 -110.55
C PRO A 26 -71.20 15.40 -110.03
N LEU A 27 -70.48 14.52 -110.72
CA LEU A 27 -69.16 14.02 -110.29
C LEU A 27 -68.14 15.16 -110.00
N PRO A 28 -68.04 16.25 -110.79
CA PRO A 28 -67.11 17.34 -110.49
C PRO A 28 -67.36 18.01 -109.13
N GLU A 29 -68.64 18.22 -108.78
CA GLU A 29 -69.02 18.84 -107.50
C GLU A 29 -68.65 17.94 -106.32
N LEU A 30 -68.91 16.63 -106.44
CA LEU A 30 -68.53 15.65 -105.40
C LEU A 30 -67.00 15.61 -105.19
N LEU A 31 -66.23 15.73 -106.26
CA LEU A 31 -64.77 15.76 -106.20
C LEU A 31 -64.25 17.06 -105.57
N ASP A 32 -64.90 18.20 -105.85
CA ASP A 32 -64.57 19.48 -105.22
C ASP A 32 -64.92 19.47 -103.73
N ASP A 33 -66.07 18.89 -103.35
CA ASP A 33 -66.46 18.69 -101.96
C ASP A 33 -65.48 17.77 -101.23
N PHE A 34 -65.10 16.65 -101.86
CA PHE A 34 -64.11 15.73 -101.31
C PHE A 34 -62.77 16.43 -101.12
N ARG A 35 -62.33 17.23 -102.10
CA ARG A 35 -61.08 18.00 -102.01
C ARG A 35 -61.10 18.98 -100.87
N ARG A 36 -62.20 19.71 -100.71
CA ARG A 36 -62.38 20.69 -99.64
C ARG A 36 -62.38 20.02 -98.28
N VAL A 37 -63.24 19.02 -98.06
CA VAL A 37 -63.32 18.30 -96.78
C VAL A 37 -61.99 17.64 -96.43
N TRP A 38 -61.29 17.07 -97.41
CA TRP A 38 -59.98 16.44 -97.19
C TRP A 38 -58.90 17.47 -96.84
N GLY A 39 -58.90 18.63 -97.50
CA GLY A 39 -58.02 19.75 -97.18
C GLY A 39 -58.25 20.26 -95.75
N ASP A 40 -59.51 20.54 -95.42
CA ASP A 40 -59.93 21.00 -94.09
C ASP A 40 -59.58 19.95 -93.01
N PHE A 41 -59.71 18.66 -93.33
CA PHE A 41 -59.35 17.59 -92.39
C PHE A 41 -57.85 17.52 -92.12
N LYS A 42 -57.00 17.71 -93.14
CA LYS A 42 -55.54 17.78 -92.96
C LYS A 42 -55.14 18.97 -92.10
N GLU A 43 -55.74 20.12 -92.35
CA GLU A 43 -55.50 21.32 -91.54
C GLU A 43 -55.99 21.12 -90.10
N PHE A 44 -57.16 20.52 -89.92
CA PHE A 44 -57.69 20.15 -88.61
C PHE A 44 -56.76 19.20 -87.85
N LYS A 45 -56.26 18.13 -88.49
CA LYS A 45 -55.33 17.19 -87.84
C LYS A 45 -54.03 17.88 -87.41
N THR A 46 -53.53 18.81 -88.21
CA THR A 46 -52.25 19.49 -87.95
C THR A 46 -52.38 20.54 -86.87
N ARG A 47 -53.46 21.34 -86.88
CA ARG A 47 -53.58 22.54 -86.05
C ARG A 47 -54.48 22.39 -84.82
N CYS A 48 -55.36 21.39 -84.81
CA CYS A 48 -56.33 21.21 -83.72
C CYS A 48 -56.02 20.03 -82.81
N TYR A 49 -54.99 19.23 -83.12
CA TYR A 49 -54.53 18.16 -82.23
C TYR A 49 -53.87 18.75 -80.98
N GLY A 50 -54.31 18.33 -79.79
CA GLY A 50 -53.85 18.87 -78.50
C GLY A 50 -54.56 20.17 -78.05
N GLU A 51 -55.16 20.92 -78.98
CA GLU A 51 -55.89 22.17 -78.70
C GLU A 51 -57.34 21.94 -78.24
N LEU A 52 -57.90 20.75 -78.49
CA LEU A 52 -59.26 20.37 -78.12
C LEU A 52 -59.26 19.23 -77.09
N PRO A 53 -60.26 19.17 -76.19
CA PRO A 53 -60.46 18.00 -75.33
C PRO A 53 -60.57 16.72 -76.16
N SER A 54 -60.00 15.61 -75.65
CA SER A 54 -59.89 14.35 -76.40
C SER A 54 -61.23 13.85 -76.98
N GLY A 55 -62.33 13.96 -76.22
CA GLY A 55 -63.66 13.59 -76.70
C GLY A 55 -64.16 14.50 -77.84
N THR A 56 -63.97 15.81 -77.72
CA THR A 56 -64.36 16.79 -78.74
C THR A 56 -63.54 16.64 -80.01
N TYR A 57 -62.22 16.41 -79.87
CA TYR A 57 -61.36 16.09 -81.01
C TYR A 57 -61.83 14.81 -81.71
N SER A 58 -62.07 13.75 -80.95
CA SER A 58 -62.53 12.45 -81.47
C SER A 58 -63.90 12.54 -82.16
N TYR A 59 -64.78 13.42 -81.69
CA TYR A 59 -66.05 13.73 -82.34
C TYR A 59 -65.82 14.41 -83.69
N TYR A 60 -65.08 15.52 -83.77
CA TYR A 60 -64.83 16.19 -85.05
C TYR A 60 -64.04 15.33 -86.03
N GLU A 61 -63.10 14.52 -85.53
CA GLU A 61 -62.43 13.51 -86.35
C GLU A 61 -63.43 12.50 -86.95
N SER A 62 -64.41 12.03 -86.17
CA SER A 62 -65.50 11.22 -86.72
C SER A 62 -66.26 11.98 -87.79
N VAL A 63 -66.56 13.27 -87.56
CA VAL A 63 -67.31 14.13 -88.49
C VAL A 63 -66.65 14.16 -89.86
N PHE A 64 -65.36 14.48 -89.90
CA PHE A 64 -64.59 14.45 -91.15
C PHE A 64 -64.55 13.05 -91.78
N SER A 65 -64.33 12.02 -90.96
CA SER A 65 -64.19 10.63 -91.46
C SER A 65 -65.48 10.14 -92.14
N ILE A 66 -66.64 10.36 -91.53
CA ILE A 66 -67.93 9.96 -92.10
C ILE A 66 -68.31 10.84 -93.31
N ALA A 67 -68.02 12.14 -93.27
CA ALA A 67 -68.28 13.02 -94.41
C ALA A 67 -67.48 12.58 -95.65
N LEU A 68 -66.19 12.27 -95.47
CA LEU A 68 -65.34 11.73 -96.53
C LEU A 68 -65.79 10.33 -96.97
N LEU A 69 -66.22 9.48 -96.04
CA LEU A 69 -66.78 8.16 -96.37
C LEU A 69 -68.04 8.27 -97.23
N LYS A 70 -68.95 9.18 -96.89
CA LYS A 70 -70.16 9.43 -97.67
C LYS A 70 -69.85 9.93 -99.08
N LEU A 71 -68.93 10.90 -99.21
CA LEU A 71 -68.48 11.39 -100.51
C LEU A 71 -67.78 10.30 -101.32
N SER A 72 -66.94 9.48 -100.68
CA SER A 72 -66.28 8.32 -101.31
C SER A 72 -67.30 7.34 -101.91
N VAL A 73 -68.34 6.99 -101.14
CA VAL A 73 -69.45 6.14 -101.60
C VAL A 73 -70.21 6.79 -102.76
N ALA A 74 -70.55 8.08 -102.66
CA ALA A 74 -71.27 8.79 -103.72
C ALA A 74 -70.47 8.90 -105.02
N ILE A 75 -69.16 9.15 -104.92
CA ILE A 75 -68.23 9.19 -106.07
C ILE A 75 -68.13 7.79 -106.70
N GLU A 76 -67.96 6.75 -105.90
CA GLU A 76 -67.90 5.36 -106.38
C GLU A 76 -69.16 4.96 -107.16
N ASP A 77 -70.34 5.27 -106.61
CA ASP A 77 -71.62 4.99 -107.27
C ASP A 77 -71.75 5.76 -108.61
N LYS A 78 -71.16 6.96 -108.75
CA LYS A 78 -71.15 7.73 -110.02
C LYS A 78 -70.22 7.17 -111.08
N VAL A 79 -69.09 6.62 -110.67
CA VAL A 79 -68.11 6.04 -111.60
C VAL A 79 -68.52 4.62 -112.02
N GLY A 80 -69.35 3.95 -111.21
CA GLY A 80 -70.08 2.75 -111.61
C GLY A 80 -69.20 1.57 -111.97
N GLY A 81 -68.09 1.38 -111.25
CA GLY A 81 -67.15 0.27 -111.45
C GLY A 81 -66.35 0.31 -112.77
N ARG A 82 -66.38 1.43 -113.50
CA ARG A 82 -65.54 1.64 -114.70
C ARG A 82 -64.08 1.90 -114.30
N GLU A 83 -63.14 1.48 -115.15
CA GLU A 83 -61.71 1.67 -114.89
C GLU A 83 -61.38 3.17 -114.80
N VAL A 84 -61.08 3.63 -113.58
CA VAL A 84 -60.84 5.05 -113.30
C VAL A 84 -59.41 5.41 -113.70
N GLN A 85 -59.25 6.14 -114.82
CA GLN A 85 -57.93 6.61 -115.25
C GLN A 85 -57.44 7.85 -114.47
N ASP A 86 -58.36 8.63 -113.89
CA ASP A 86 -58.03 9.78 -113.05
C ASP A 86 -57.55 9.32 -111.67
N GLU A 87 -56.29 9.61 -111.35
CA GLU A 87 -55.63 9.21 -110.10
C GLU A 87 -56.31 9.82 -108.86
N TYR A 88 -56.88 11.02 -108.98
CA TYR A 88 -57.55 11.68 -107.87
C TYR A 88 -58.92 11.05 -107.58
N VAL A 89 -59.66 10.70 -108.62
CA VAL A 89 -60.93 9.97 -108.50
C VAL A 89 -60.68 8.59 -107.88
N ARG A 90 -59.60 7.90 -108.30
CA ARG A 90 -59.20 6.61 -107.72
C ARG A 90 -58.89 6.74 -106.24
N PHE A 91 -58.11 7.75 -105.84
CA PHE A 91 -57.82 8.03 -104.43
C PHE A 91 -59.11 8.25 -103.61
N ALA A 92 -60.06 9.02 -104.13
CA ALA A 92 -61.31 9.30 -103.41
C ALA A 92 -62.16 8.04 -103.20
N VAL A 93 -62.20 7.14 -104.20
CA VAL A 93 -62.95 5.87 -104.12
C VAL A 93 -62.26 4.87 -103.20
N GLU A 94 -60.93 4.76 -103.24
CA GLU A 94 -60.17 3.74 -102.50
C GLU A 94 -59.82 4.15 -101.06
N MET A 95 -60.19 5.36 -100.63
CA MET A 95 -59.85 5.89 -99.30
C MET A 95 -60.39 5.04 -98.14
N PHE A 96 -61.52 4.34 -98.32
CA PHE A 96 -62.20 3.59 -97.26
C PHE A 96 -62.44 2.13 -97.66
N THR A 97 -62.51 1.25 -96.66
CA THR A 97 -62.72 -0.18 -96.89
C THR A 97 -64.14 -0.50 -97.37
N PRO A 98 -64.35 -1.61 -98.11
CA PRO A 98 -65.70 -2.04 -98.49
C PRO A 98 -66.65 -2.21 -97.31
N ASP A 99 -66.13 -2.65 -96.16
CA ASP A 99 -66.92 -2.85 -94.94
C ASP A 99 -67.44 -1.52 -94.36
N GLU A 100 -66.58 -0.50 -94.28
CA GLU A 100 -66.97 0.84 -93.84
C GLU A 100 -68.04 1.43 -94.76
N LYS A 101 -67.90 1.22 -96.07
CA LYS A 101 -68.88 1.64 -97.08
C LYS A 101 -70.22 0.91 -96.93
N ASN A 102 -70.20 -0.39 -96.65
CA ASN A 102 -71.42 -1.16 -96.41
C ASN A 102 -72.12 -0.73 -95.12
N ALA A 103 -71.37 -0.50 -94.04
CA ALA A 103 -71.93 -0.05 -92.77
C ALA A 103 -72.64 1.30 -92.88
N ILE A 104 -72.06 2.27 -93.61
CA ILE A 104 -72.74 3.54 -93.85
C ILE A 104 -73.94 3.38 -94.79
N LYS A 105 -73.88 2.51 -95.81
CA LYS A 105 -75.03 2.22 -96.69
C LYS A 105 -76.20 1.63 -95.91
N GLU A 106 -75.95 0.68 -95.01
CA GLU A 106 -76.99 0.11 -94.16
C GLU A 106 -77.60 1.14 -93.21
N LEU A 107 -76.76 1.96 -92.56
CA LEU A 107 -77.24 3.01 -91.69
C LEU A 107 -78.10 4.01 -92.48
N GLU A 108 -77.69 4.42 -93.67
CA GLU A 108 -78.37 5.46 -94.46
C GLU A 108 -79.71 5.04 -95.06
N ARG A 109 -80.05 3.73 -95.09
CA ARG A 109 -81.42 3.26 -95.37
C ARG A 109 -82.45 3.86 -94.41
N PHE A 110 -82.01 4.22 -93.21
CA PHE A 110 -82.83 4.84 -92.17
C PHE A 110 -82.62 6.36 -92.07
N SER A 111 -82.09 7.02 -93.11
CA SER A 111 -81.95 8.49 -93.14
C SER A 111 -83.29 9.21 -93.01
N GLY A 112 -84.39 8.60 -93.48
CA GLY A 112 -85.74 9.18 -93.35
C GLY A 112 -86.22 9.36 -91.91
N ILE A 113 -85.69 8.61 -90.93
CA ILE A 113 -86.04 8.74 -89.50
C ILE A 113 -85.06 9.61 -88.71
N ASP A 114 -84.13 10.28 -89.40
CA ASP A 114 -83.19 11.17 -88.77
C ASP A 114 -83.88 12.42 -88.20
N PRO A 115 -83.55 12.85 -86.97
CA PRO A 115 -84.18 14.04 -86.39
C PRO A 115 -83.96 15.32 -87.19
N ARG A 116 -82.93 15.37 -88.06
CA ARG A 116 -82.70 16.50 -88.97
C ARG A 116 -83.54 16.45 -90.24
N VAL A 117 -84.02 15.26 -90.62
CA VAL A 117 -84.83 15.04 -91.83
C VAL A 117 -86.31 15.03 -91.48
N THR A 118 -86.68 14.25 -90.47
CA THR A 118 -88.05 14.12 -89.98
C THR A 118 -88.04 14.38 -88.47
N SER A 119 -88.64 15.47 -88.04
CA SER A 119 -88.72 15.81 -86.62
C SER A 119 -89.60 14.81 -85.84
N PRO A 120 -89.48 14.71 -84.51
CA PRO A 120 -90.31 13.80 -83.71
C PRO A 120 -91.82 14.03 -83.92
N GLU A 121 -92.24 15.27 -84.16
CA GLU A 121 -93.64 15.64 -84.41
C GLU A 121 -94.12 15.11 -85.75
N VAL A 122 -93.36 15.32 -86.82
CA VAL A 122 -93.71 14.81 -88.15
C VAL A 122 -93.66 13.28 -88.17
N LEU A 123 -92.70 12.68 -87.46
CA LEU A 123 -92.58 11.24 -87.34
C LEU A 123 -93.77 10.63 -86.59
N ALA A 124 -94.26 11.31 -85.55
CA ALA A 124 -95.48 10.95 -84.84
C ALA A 124 -96.70 10.96 -85.79
N ASP A 125 -96.87 12.00 -86.60
CA ASP A 125 -97.96 12.09 -87.59
C ASP A 125 -97.87 10.98 -88.65
N ILE A 126 -96.65 10.65 -89.11
CA ILE A 126 -96.41 9.54 -90.04
C ILE A 126 -96.81 8.20 -89.40
N ILE A 127 -96.45 7.97 -88.13
CA ILE A 127 -96.84 6.76 -87.38
C ILE A 127 -98.37 6.64 -87.27
N VAL A 128 -99.08 7.76 -87.05
CA VAL A 128 -100.54 7.79 -86.99
C VAL A 128 -101.20 7.57 -88.36
N SER A 129 -100.66 8.19 -89.40
CA SER A 129 -101.23 8.11 -90.75
C SER A 129 -101.03 6.75 -91.44
N ARG A 130 -100.12 5.91 -90.94
CA ARG A 130 -99.81 4.54 -91.42
C ARG A 130 -99.50 4.44 -92.91
N ARG A 131 -99.06 5.53 -93.53
CA ARG A 131 -98.78 5.61 -94.97
C ARG A 131 -97.38 6.15 -95.20
N GLY A 132 -96.79 5.73 -96.30
CA GLY A 132 -95.48 6.19 -96.73
C GLY A 132 -94.33 5.27 -96.32
N GLU A 133 -93.19 5.47 -96.99
CA GLU A 133 -91.97 4.69 -96.84
C GLU A 133 -91.38 4.79 -95.42
N VAL A 134 -91.44 5.98 -94.81
CA VAL A 134 -90.97 6.23 -93.44
C VAL A 134 -91.73 5.41 -92.40
N TYR A 135 -93.04 5.19 -92.56
CA TYR A 135 -93.82 4.33 -91.67
C TYR A 135 -93.37 2.86 -91.75
N GLN A 136 -93.11 2.35 -92.95
CA GLN A 136 -92.58 1.00 -93.12
C GLN A 136 -91.18 0.86 -92.54
N LEU A 137 -90.33 1.89 -92.67
CA LEU A 137 -89.01 1.94 -92.06
C LEU A 137 -89.09 1.94 -90.52
N VAL A 138 -90.03 2.68 -89.91
CA VAL A 138 -90.27 2.63 -88.46
C VAL A 138 -90.76 1.24 -88.04
N LYS A 139 -91.67 0.64 -88.80
CA LYS A 139 -92.18 -0.72 -88.53
C LYS A 139 -91.07 -1.78 -88.67
N GLU A 140 -90.20 -1.67 -89.66
CA GLU A 140 -89.04 -2.56 -89.85
C GLU A 140 -88.01 -2.34 -88.73
N ALA A 141 -87.74 -1.08 -88.37
CA ALA A 141 -86.85 -0.72 -87.28
C ALA A 141 -87.36 -1.16 -85.89
N VAL A 142 -88.67 -1.36 -85.71
CA VAL A 142 -89.22 -1.90 -84.46
C VAL A 142 -89.39 -3.42 -84.53
N GLY A 143 -89.74 -3.97 -85.69
CA GLY A 143 -90.03 -5.40 -85.90
C GLY A 143 -88.81 -6.29 -86.10
N LYS A 144 -87.69 -5.76 -86.63
CA LYS A 144 -86.37 -6.38 -86.49
C LYS A 144 -85.77 -5.86 -85.20
N GLN A 145 -85.17 -6.74 -84.39
CA GLN A 145 -84.64 -6.50 -83.04
C GLN A 145 -83.54 -5.42 -82.94
N TYR A 146 -83.84 -4.18 -83.33
CA TYR A 146 -83.01 -2.98 -83.16
C TYR A 146 -82.92 -2.52 -81.70
N VAL A 147 -83.52 -3.28 -80.78
CA VAL A 147 -83.45 -3.05 -79.33
C VAL A 147 -82.08 -3.46 -78.76
N ASN A 148 -81.18 -4.10 -79.52
CA ASN A 148 -79.82 -4.41 -79.05
C ASN A 148 -78.71 -4.02 -80.04
N LEU A 149 -78.55 -2.71 -80.29
CA LEU A 149 -77.47 -2.15 -81.12
C LEU A 149 -76.06 -2.42 -80.54
N ALA A 150 -75.94 -2.64 -79.23
CA ALA A 150 -74.67 -3.09 -78.63
C ALA A 150 -74.19 -4.38 -79.32
N ASP A 151 -75.08 -5.33 -79.59
CA ASP A 151 -74.76 -6.59 -80.26
C ASP A 151 -74.44 -6.40 -81.75
N VAL A 152 -75.09 -5.46 -82.44
CA VAL A 152 -74.82 -5.19 -83.87
C VAL A 152 -73.48 -4.48 -84.05
N VAL A 153 -73.19 -3.45 -83.25
CA VAL A 153 -71.92 -2.71 -83.30
C VAL A 153 -70.76 -3.57 -82.79
N GLU A 154 -70.99 -4.44 -81.80
CA GLU A 154 -70.00 -5.43 -81.35
C GLU A 154 -69.81 -6.57 -82.37
N SER A 155 -70.84 -6.94 -83.14
CA SER A 155 -70.68 -7.87 -84.27
C SER A 155 -69.81 -7.25 -85.38
N TRP A 156 -69.92 -5.94 -85.62
CA TRP A 156 -69.11 -5.24 -86.62
C TRP A 156 -67.64 -5.16 -86.22
N SER A 157 -67.31 -5.02 -84.93
CA SER A 157 -65.92 -5.02 -84.47
C SER A 157 -65.22 -6.39 -84.57
N LYS A 158 -65.99 -7.49 -84.57
CA LYS A 158 -65.48 -8.86 -84.75
C LYS A 158 -65.37 -9.29 -86.22
N VAL A 159 -66.15 -8.67 -87.12
CA VAL A 159 -66.31 -9.13 -88.51
C VAL A 159 -65.72 -8.15 -89.54
N TYR A 160 -65.65 -6.85 -89.23
CA TYR A 160 -65.32 -5.81 -90.20
C TYR A 160 -64.15 -4.92 -89.75
N ARG A 161 -63.30 -4.51 -90.70
CA ARG A 161 -62.15 -3.62 -90.42
C ARG A 161 -62.56 -2.14 -90.47
N ILE A 162 -63.37 -1.71 -89.50
CA ILE A 162 -63.87 -0.32 -89.40
C ILE A 162 -62.98 0.50 -88.47
N SER A 163 -62.56 1.68 -88.94
CA SER A 163 -61.80 2.63 -88.12
C SER A 163 -62.60 3.19 -86.94
N ASP A 164 -61.89 3.48 -85.85
CA ASP A 164 -62.48 3.99 -84.60
C ASP A 164 -63.26 5.30 -84.78
N SER A 165 -62.80 6.18 -85.67
CA SER A 165 -63.49 7.44 -85.98
C SER A 165 -64.81 7.19 -86.70
N ILE A 166 -64.87 6.27 -87.66
CA ILE A 166 -66.12 5.89 -88.35
C ILE A 166 -67.09 5.22 -87.38
N ARG A 167 -66.63 4.25 -86.58
CA ARG A 167 -67.45 3.55 -85.59
C ARG A 167 -68.14 4.51 -84.62
N ARG A 168 -67.39 5.48 -84.06
CA ARG A 168 -67.97 6.52 -83.20
C ARG A 168 -69.07 7.30 -83.92
N GLY A 169 -68.85 7.65 -85.18
CA GLY A 169 -69.83 8.42 -85.92
C GLY A 169 -71.12 7.67 -86.24
N LEU A 170 -71.03 6.39 -86.60
CA LEU A 170 -72.20 5.53 -86.82
C LEU A 170 -73.05 5.38 -85.56
N ILE A 171 -72.42 5.15 -84.40
CA ILE A 171 -73.12 5.04 -83.10
C ILE A 171 -73.88 6.33 -82.79
N VAL A 172 -73.20 7.48 -82.88
CA VAL A 172 -73.80 8.79 -82.57
C VAL A 172 -75.02 9.06 -83.45
N ARG A 173 -74.94 8.75 -84.75
CA ARG A 173 -76.04 8.99 -85.69
C ARG A 173 -77.22 8.04 -85.47
N TYR A 174 -76.95 6.78 -85.15
CA TYR A 174 -78.00 5.83 -84.80
C TYR A 174 -78.74 6.25 -83.51
N GLU A 175 -78.02 6.58 -82.45
CA GLU A 175 -78.65 6.99 -81.19
C GLU A 175 -79.55 8.20 -81.38
N ALA A 176 -79.15 9.15 -82.24
CA ALA A 176 -79.99 10.29 -82.58
C ALA A 176 -81.31 9.87 -83.24
N ARG A 177 -81.28 8.90 -84.17
CA ARG A 177 -82.47 8.34 -84.84
C ARG A 177 -83.36 7.56 -83.88
N PHE A 178 -82.78 6.71 -83.03
CA PHE A 178 -83.54 5.95 -82.05
C PHE A 178 -84.23 6.86 -81.04
N ARG A 179 -83.52 7.87 -80.52
CA ARG A 179 -84.12 8.90 -79.66
C ARG A 179 -85.25 9.65 -80.36
N ASN A 180 -85.12 9.94 -81.65
CA ASN A 180 -86.16 10.57 -82.46
C ASN A 180 -87.46 9.72 -82.51
N VAL A 181 -87.33 8.40 -82.71
CA VAL A 181 -88.46 7.45 -82.70
C VAL A 181 -89.11 7.38 -81.31
N VAL A 182 -88.32 7.26 -80.24
CA VAL A 182 -88.84 7.20 -78.87
C VAL A 182 -89.57 8.49 -78.50
N GLU A 183 -89.03 9.64 -78.89
CA GLU A 183 -89.64 10.94 -78.64
C GLU A 183 -90.94 11.13 -79.44
N ALA A 184 -90.99 10.66 -80.69
CA ALA A 184 -92.22 10.63 -81.48
C ALA A 184 -93.30 9.78 -80.81
N VAL A 185 -92.94 8.59 -80.31
CA VAL A 185 -93.89 7.71 -79.60
C VAL A 185 -94.38 8.35 -78.29
N LYS A 186 -93.50 8.96 -77.49
CA LYS A 186 -93.91 9.69 -76.28
C LYS A 186 -94.92 10.80 -76.60
N ARG A 187 -94.65 11.59 -77.64
CA ARG A 187 -95.54 12.68 -78.07
C ARG A 187 -96.90 12.18 -78.54
N LEU A 188 -96.94 11.04 -79.23
CA LEU A 188 -98.22 10.42 -79.60
C LEU A 188 -99.04 10.02 -78.38
N LEU A 189 -98.39 9.47 -77.36
CA LEU A 189 -99.06 9.09 -76.11
C LEU A 189 -99.62 10.32 -75.38
N ASP A 190 -98.89 11.44 -75.41
CA ASP A 190 -99.31 12.69 -74.78
C ASP A 190 -100.44 13.40 -75.56
N GLN A 191 -100.36 13.43 -76.90
CA GLN A 191 -101.30 14.18 -77.74
C GLN A 191 -102.60 13.44 -78.05
N GLN A 192 -102.56 12.11 -78.18
CA GLN A 192 -103.74 11.29 -78.42
C GLN A 192 -103.75 10.08 -77.47
N PRO A 193 -104.09 10.27 -76.18
CA PRO A 193 -104.23 9.15 -75.23
C PRO A 193 -105.29 8.11 -75.68
N ALA A 194 -106.24 8.52 -76.53
CA ALA A 194 -107.23 7.63 -77.14
C ALA A 194 -106.66 6.73 -78.26
N TRP A 195 -105.51 7.09 -78.85
CA TRP A 195 -104.79 6.23 -79.78
C TRP A 195 -104.31 4.95 -79.10
N LEU A 196 -103.93 5.03 -77.81
CA LEU A 196 -103.61 3.90 -76.95
C LEU A 196 -104.80 2.91 -76.88
N LYS A 197 -106.01 3.41 -76.64
CA LYS A 197 -107.24 2.57 -76.65
C LYS A 197 -107.54 1.97 -78.03
N ARG A 198 -107.35 2.70 -79.13
CA ARG A 198 -107.57 2.17 -80.49
C ARG A 198 -106.51 1.15 -80.93
N LEU A 199 -105.25 1.35 -80.55
CA LEU A 199 -104.18 0.39 -80.78
C LEU A 199 -104.50 -0.94 -80.08
N PHE A 200 -105.04 -0.88 -78.85
CA PHE A 200 -105.52 -2.05 -78.15
C PHE A 200 -106.79 -2.66 -78.79
N SER A 201 -107.75 -1.86 -79.25
CA SER A 201 -108.97 -2.37 -79.93
C SER A 201 -108.70 -3.09 -81.25
N GLU A 202 -107.73 -2.65 -82.04
CA GLU A 202 -107.33 -3.36 -83.28
C GLU A 202 -106.57 -4.67 -82.99
N TYR A 203 -105.92 -4.79 -81.83
CA TYR A 203 -105.38 -6.07 -81.33
C TYR A 203 -106.48 -6.95 -80.70
N GLU A 204 -107.53 -6.35 -80.13
CA GLU A 204 -108.68 -7.04 -79.52
C GLU A 204 -109.54 -7.79 -80.56
N GLU A 205 -109.84 -7.15 -81.70
CA GLU A 205 -110.69 -7.73 -82.76
C GLU A 205 -109.98 -8.87 -83.52
N ALA A 206 -108.65 -8.84 -83.60
CA ALA A 206 -107.83 -9.93 -84.15
C ALA A 206 -107.68 -11.12 -83.19
N LEU A 207 -107.76 -10.89 -81.87
CA LEU A 207 -107.64 -11.95 -80.84
C LEU A 207 -108.99 -12.61 -80.48
N LEU A 208 -110.13 -11.92 -80.69
CA LEU A 208 -111.48 -12.36 -80.23
C LEU A 208 -112.27 -13.27 -81.21
N SER A 209 -111.70 -13.69 -82.34
CA SER A 209 -112.39 -14.57 -83.30
C SER A 209 -112.34 -16.07 -82.98
N SER A 210 -111.63 -16.47 -81.92
CA SER A 210 -111.56 -17.85 -81.44
C SER A 210 -111.90 -17.94 -79.96
N ALA A 211 -112.90 -18.76 -79.61
CA ALA A 211 -113.28 -19.03 -78.22
C ALA A 211 -112.15 -19.74 -77.42
N GLU A 212 -111.26 -20.47 -78.10
CA GLU A 212 -110.07 -21.09 -77.50
C GLU A 212 -109.00 -20.05 -77.15
N VAL A 213 -108.74 -19.08 -78.03
CA VAL A 213 -107.75 -18.02 -77.79
C VAL A 213 -108.19 -17.10 -76.64
N ARG A 214 -109.50 -16.88 -76.47
CA ARG A 214 -110.04 -16.10 -75.34
C ARG A 214 -109.78 -16.77 -73.98
N ALA A 215 -109.99 -18.09 -73.91
CA ALA A 215 -109.76 -18.87 -72.70
C ALA A 215 -108.26 -19.11 -72.42
N GLU A 216 -107.41 -19.20 -73.44
CA GLU A 216 -105.95 -19.26 -73.26
C GLU A 216 -105.37 -17.90 -72.89
N PHE A 217 -105.86 -16.79 -73.47
CA PHE A 217 -105.40 -15.44 -73.14
C PHE A 217 -105.82 -15.03 -71.72
N GLU A 218 -107.08 -15.19 -71.30
CA GLU A 218 -107.49 -14.86 -69.93
C GLU A 218 -106.75 -15.70 -68.88
N ARG A 219 -106.44 -16.96 -69.19
CA ARG A 219 -105.68 -17.87 -68.31
C ARG A 219 -104.19 -17.52 -68.29
N ALA A 220 -103.58 -17.27 -69.44
CA ALA A 220 -102.17 -16.87 -69.54
C ALA A 220 -101.93 -15.46 -68.97
N PHE A 221 -102.84 -14.51 -69.21
CA PHE A 221 -102.75 -13.14 -68.72
C PHE A 221 -103.02 -13.07 -67.21
N GLY A 222 -104.02 -13.81 -66.70
CA GLY A 222 -104.25 -13.96 -65.26
C GLY A 222 -103.11 -14.67 -64.53
N GLU A 223 -102.49 -15.68 -65.16
CA GLU A 223 -101.29 -16.32 -64.62
C GLU A 223 -100.07 -15.39 -64.64
N VAL A 224 -99.80 -14.67 -65.73
CA VAL A 224 -98.62 -13.79 -65.86
C VAL A 224 -98.72 -12.59 -64.91
N TYR A 225 -99.85 -11.86 -64.91
CA TYR A 225 -100.05 -10.73 -63.99
C TYR A 225 -100.21 -11.16 -62.53
N GLY A 226 -100.85 -12.29 -62.28
CA GLY A 226 -100.92 -12.87 -60.93
C GLY A 226 -99.53 -13.23 -60.41
N LYS A 227 -98.68 -13.82 -61.26
CA LYS A 227 -97.27 -14.12 -60.95
C LYS A 227 -96.46 -12.84 -60.75
N GLU A 228 -96.58 -11.83 -61.62
CA GLU A 228 -95.84 -10.56 -61.51
C GLU A 228 -96.26 -9.70 -60.31
N LEU A 229 -97.56 -9.65 -59.96
CA LEU A 229 -98.02 -8.97 -58.75
C LEU A 229 -97.60 -9.71 -57.48
N ALA A 230 -97.60 -11.05 -57.51
CA ALA A 230 -97.10 -11.85 -56.40
C ALA A 230 -95.60 -11.63 -56.21
N THR A 231 -94.80 -11.65 -57.28
CA THR A 231 -93.35 -11.39 -57.20
C THR A 231 -93.04 -9.96 -56.77
N LEU A 232 -93.78 -8.95 -57.22
CA LEU A 232 -93.60 -7.58 -56.76
C LEU A 232 -93.97 -7.39 -55.29
N ARG A 233 -95.05 -8.03 -54.81
CA ARG A 233 -95.41 -8.00 -53.38
C ARG A 233 -94.37 -8.71 -52.52
N GLU A 234 -93.91 -9.88 -52.97
CA GLU A 234 -92.84 -10.62 -52.30
C GLU A 234 -91.55 -9.80 -52.26
N LEU A 235 -91.21 -9.11 -53.35
CA LEU A 235 -90.07 -8.19 -53.40
C LEU A 235 -90.21 -7.04 -52.41
N VAL A 236 -91.39 -6.42 -52.30
CA VAL A 236 -91.64 -5.35 -51.31
C VAL A 236 -91.51 -5.89 -49.89
N GLU A 237 -92.08 -7.05 -49.59
CA GLU A 237 -91.93 -7.66 -48.26
C GLU A 237 -90.46 -7.99 -47.95
N VAL A 238 -89.69 -8.47 -48.93
CA VAL A 238 -88.26 -8.71 -48.78
C VAL A 238 -87.50 -7.41 -48.50
N LEU A 239 -87.79 -6.35 -49.25
CA LEU A 239 -87.18 -5.03 -49.06
C LEU A 239 -87.55 -4.40 -47.70
N GLU A 240 -88.78 -4.60 -47.22
CA GLU A 240 -89.20 -4.14 -45.90
C GLU A 240 -88.48 -4.92 -44.78
N ARG A 241 -88.31 -6.23 -44.93
CA ARG A 241 -87.51 -7.05 -44.01
C ARG A 241 -86.04 -6.63 -44.03
N GLU A 242 -85.46 -6.37 -45.20
CA GLU A 242 -84.09 -5.85 -45.33
C GLU A 242 -83.94 -4.48 -44.66
N ARG A 243 -84.89 -3.57 -44.87
CA ARG A 243 -84.91 -2.26 -44.20
C ARG A 243 -84.96 -2.42 -42.68
N SER A 244 -85.82 -3.29 -42.16
CA SER A 244 -85.90 -3.57 -40.73
C SER A 244 -84.56 -4.12 -40.21
N SER A 245 -83.99 -5.11 -40.88
CA SER A 245 -82.69 -5.69 -40.51
C SER A 245 -81.56 -4.66 -40.55
N LEU A 246 -81.57 -3.71 -41.48
CA LEU A 246 -80.55 -2.66 -41.54
C LEU A 246 -80.71 -1.65 -40.42
N LEU A 247 -81.94 -1.30 -40.04
CA LEU A 247 -82.20 -0.44 -38.88
C LEU A 247 -81.76 -1.11 -37.58
N ASP A 248 -82.05 -2.39 -37.40
CA ASP A 248 -81.60 -3.16 -36.23
C ASP A 248 -80.07 -3.22 -36.16
N ARG A 249 -79.40 -3.44 -37.32
CA ARG A 249 -77.94 -3.39 -37.41
C ARG A 249 -77.39 -2.00 -37.11
N LEU A 250 -78.04 -0.93 -37.58
CA LEU A 250 -77.64 0.45 -37.31
C LEU A 250 -77.76 0.79 -35.82
N ASN A 251 -78.85 0.38 -35.18
CA ASN A 251 -79.05 0.56 -33.74
C ASN A 251 -77.97 -0.21 -32.95
N ALA A 252 -77.75 -1.49 -33.27
CA ALA A 252 -76.71 -2.29 -32.62
C ALA A 252 -75.30 -1.71 -32.83
N LEU A 253 -75.00 -1.16 -34.01
CA LEU A 253 -73.72 -0.48 -34.26
C LEU A 253 -73.60 0.83 -33.48
N SER A 254 -74.70 1.57 -33.32
CA SER A 254 -74.74 2.83 -32.58
C SER A 254 -74.54 2.59 -31.09
N GLU A 255 -75.18 1.57 -30.51
CA GLU A 255 -74.96 1.13 -29.13
C GLU A 255 -73.52 0.67 -28.91
N ARG A 256 -72.95 -0.11 -29.84
CA ARG A 256 -71.54 -0.52 -29.79
C ARG A 256 -70.58 0.67 -29.89
N ALA A 257 -70.90 1.67 -30.72
CA ALA A 257 -70.11 2.89 -30.82
C ALA A 257 -70.13 3.69 -29.52
N ALA A 258 -71.30 3.85 -28.90
CA ALA A 258 -71.45 4.50 -27.60
C ALA A 258 -70.70 3.76 -26.47
N SER A 259 -70.77 2.41 -26.45
CA SER A 259 -70.00 1.57 -25.50
C SER A 259 -68.49 1.77 -25.68
N ARG A 260 -68.00 1.77 -26.93
CA ARG A 260 -66.58 2.00 -27.23
C ARG A 260 -66.12 3.41 -26.86
N GLU A 261 -66.99 4.41 -26.98
CA GLU A 261 -66.69 5.77 -26.54
C GLU A 261 -66.60 5.86 -25.02
N ALA A 262 -67.48 5.17 -24.29
CA ALA A 262 -67.40 5.07 -22.83
C ALA A 262 -66.14 4.32 -22.37
N GLU A 263 -65.79 3.21 -23.03
CA GLU A 263 -64.54 2.46 -22.80
C GLU A 263 -63.30 3.33 -23.09
N ALA A 264 -63.31 4.11 -24.18
CA ALA A 264 -62.22 5.01 -24.53
C ALA A 264 -62.02 6.09 -23.46
N ARG A 265 -63.11 6.69 -22.94
CA ARG A 265 -63.04 7.68 -21.85
C ARG A 265 -62.51 7.04 -20.55
N ALA A 266 -62.94 5.83 -20.22
CA ALA A 266 -62.43 5.11 -19.05
C ALA A 266 -60.92 4.81 -19.18
N LEU A 267 -60.47 4.40 -20.37
CA LEU A 267 -59.05 4.19 -20.67
C LEU A 267 -58.24 5.50 -20.64
N GLU A 268 -58.82 6.63 -21.09
CA GLU A 268 -58.19 7.95 -20.98
C GLU A 268 -58.02 8.40 -19.52
N GLU A 269 -59.03 8.17 -18.68
CA GLU A 269 -58.96 8.45 -17.24
C GLU A 269 -57.92 7.56 -16.55
N GLU A 270 -57.87 6.28 -16.90
CA GLU A 270 -56.88 5.33 -16.40
C GLU A 270 -55.46 5.71 -16.85
N LEU A 271 -55.28 6.11 -18.12
CA LEU A 271 -54.01 6.64 -18.63
C LEU A 271 -53.60 7.93 -17.90
N ALA A 272 -54.53 8.84 -17.62
CA ALA A 272 -54.25 10.07 -16.88
C ALA A 272 -53.90 9.78 -15.40
N ARG A 273 -54.50 8.76 -14.80
CA ARG A 273 -54.13 8.27 -13.47
C ARG A 273 -52.73 7.65 -13.49
N LEU A 274 -52.46 6.73 -14.42
CA LEU A 274 -51.16 6.08 -14.57
C LEU A 274 -50.03 7.07 -14.86
N ARG A 275 -50.30 8.13 -15.64
CA ARG A 275 -49.32 9.21 -15.86
C ARG A 275 -48.98 9.96 -14.58
N ARG A 276 -49.97 10.27 -13.74
CA ARG A 276 -49.74 10.90 -12.43
C ARG A 276 -48.98 9.99 -11.48
N GLU A 277 -49.33 8.71 -11.42
CA GLU A 277 -48.60 7.71 -10.63
C GLU A 277 -47.15 7.55 -11.13
N TYR A 278 -46.92 7.58 -12.44
CA TYR A 278 -45.58 7.54 -13.04
C TYR A 278 -44.77 8.81 -12.72
N GLU A 279 -45.37 10.00 -12.79
CA GLU A 279 -44.70 11.27 -12.45
C GLU A 279 -44.36 11.35 -10.96
N ASP A 280 -45.26 10.93 -10.07
CA ASP A 280 -45.00 10.83 -8.63
C ASP A 280 -43.87 9.83 -8.33
N LEU A 281 -43.93 8.64 -8.93
CA LEU A 281 -42.90 7.62 -8.78
C LEU A 281 -41.55 8.13 -9.30
N ARG A 282 -41.53 8.79 -10.47
CA ARG A 282 -40.34 9.43 -11.02
C ARG A 282 -39.80 10.52 -10.09
N GLY A 283 -40.66 11.33 -9.49
CA GLY A 283 -40.29 12.33 -8.49
C GLY A 283 -39.59 11.70 -7.28
N ARG A 284 -40.19 10.67 -6.69
CA ARG A 284 -39.59 9.90 -5.58
C ARG A 284 -38.26 9.25 -5.96
N TYR A 285 -38.14 8.73 -7.18
CA TYR A 285 -36.88 8.20 -7.70
C TYR A 285 -35.80 9.29 -7.81
N LEU A 286 -36.13 10.47 -8.34
CA LEU A 286 -35.18 11.58 -8.46
C LEU A 286 -34.76 12.14 -7.10
N GLU A 287 -35.68 12.24 -6.14
CA GLU A 287 -35.37 12.66 -4.78
C GLU A 287 -34.47 11.64 -4.07
N THR A 288 -34.79 10.35 -4.21
CA THR A 288 -33.96 9.26 -3.70
C THR A 288 -32.57 9.28 -4.36
N LEU A 289 -32.49 9.47 -5.68
CA LEU A 289 -31.23 9.59 -6.40
C LEU A 289 -30.39 10.77 -5.90
N LYS A 290 -31.00 11.94 -5.70
CA LYS A 290 -30.34 13.12 -5.14
C LYS A 290 -29.84 12.85 -3.71
N MET A 291 -30.65 12.22 -2.87
CA MET A 291 -30.22 11.78 -1.54
C MET A 291 -29.02 10.83 -1.62
N TRP A 292 -29.03 9.86 -2.53
CA TRP A 292 -27.91 8.95 -2.74
C TRP A 292 -26.65 9.68 -3.25
N GLU A 293 -26.78 10.64 -4.16
CA GLU A 293 -25.67 11.48 -4.61
C GLU A 293 -25.09 12.32 -3.47
N ASP A 294 -25.93 12.96 -2.67
CA ASP A 294 -25.49 13.76 -1.52
C ASP A 294 -24.80 12.88 -0.48
N ARG A 295 -25.34 11.69 -0.21
CA ARG A 295 -24.75 10.70 0.70
C ARG A 295 -23.47 10.08 0.14
N ALA A 296 -23.37 9.91 -1.17
CA ALA A 296 -22.14 9.48 -1.84
C ALA A 296 -21.06 10.57 -1.74
N ARG A 297 -21.41 11.84 -1.93
CA ARG A 297 -20.48 12.97 -1.71
C ARG A 297 -20.06 13.08 -0.25
N GLU A 298 -20.99 12.86 0.69
CA GLU A 298 -20.68 12.83 2.11
C GLU A 298 -19.73 11.67 2.44
N LEU A 299 -19.99 10.47 1.91
CA LEU A 299 -19.11 9.31 2.06
C LEU A 299 -17.75 9.54 1.41
N GLU A 300 -17.67 10.21 0.28
CA GLU A 300 -16.41 10.55 -0.37
C GLU A 300 -15.63 11.60 0.41
N SER A 301 -16.32 12.60 0.99
CA SER A 301 -15.71 13.56 1.92
C SER A 301 -15.21 12.88 3.19
N LEU A 302 -16.01 11.99 3.78
CA LEU A 302 -15.63 11.21 4.95
C LEU A 302 -14.49 10.24 4.64
N ARG A 303 -14.49 9.61 3.46
CA ARG A 303 -13.41 8.74 2.99
C ARG A 303 -12.12 9.53 2.76
N SER A 304 -12.21 10.74 2.19
CA SER A 304 -11.06 11.62 2.02
C SER A 304 -10.50 12.07 3.37
N LYS A 305 -11.37 12.50 4.31
CA LYS A 305 -10.99 12.84 5.69
C LYS A 305 -10.42 11.64 6.44
N LEU A 306 -10.99 10.45 6.24
CA LEU A 306 -10.50 9.21 6.85
C LEU A 306 -9.14 8.84 6.27
N ALA A 307 -8.95 8.93 4.96
CA ALA A 307 -7.66 8.68 4.32
C ALA A 307 -6.60 9.71 4.73
N GLU A 308 -6.99 10.98 4.93
CA GLU A 308 -6.12 12.01 5.48
C GLU A 308 -5.77 11.70 6.94
N LYS A 309 -6.76 11.31 7.76
CA LYS A 309 -6.53 10.91 9.16
C LYS A 309 -5.74 9.61 9.28
N GLU A 310 -5.93 8.65 8.39
CA GLU A 310 -5.15 7.41 8.29
C GLU A 310 -3.72 7.73 7.90
N ARG A 311 -3.47 8.62 6.93
CA ARG A 311 -2.12 9.08 6.61
C ARG A 311 -1.49 9.87 7.74
N GLU A 312 -2.24 10.75 8.40
CA GLU A 312 -1.75 11.47 9.59
C GLU A 312 -1.44 10.49 10.73
N LEU A 313 -2.29 9.47 10.95
CA LEU A 313 -2.07 8.42 11.95
C LEU A 313 -0.94 7.48 11.55
N GLU A 314 -0.75 7.16 10.28
CA GLU A 314 0.38 6.37 9.78
C GLU A 314 1.68 7.16 9.89
N GLU A 315 1.67 8.46 9.57
CA GLU A 315 2.82 9.34 9.80
C GLU A 315 3.09 9.53 11.28
N MET A 316 2.06 9.68 12.12
CA MET A 316 2.21 9.78 13.56
C MET A 316 2.63 8.46 14.19
N ALA A 317 2.12 7.31 13.74
CA ALA A 317 2.48 5.98 14.22
C ALA A 317 3.84 5.54 13.67
N ARG A 318 4.23 6.00 12.49
CA ARG A 318 5.59 5.84 11.96
C ARG A 318 6.55 6.75 12.71
N ARG A 319 6.20 8.00 12.99
CA ARG A 319 7.02 8.89 13.82
C ARG A 319 7.04 8.41 15.26
N GLU A 320 5.96 7.91 15.82
CA GLU A 320 5.89 7.34 17.15
C GLU A 320 6.59 5.98 17.18
N GLY A 321 6.52 5.17 16.14
CA GLY A 321 7.27 3.92 16.01
C GLY A 321 8.76 4.16 15.82
N GLU A 322 9.16 5.16 15.03
CA GLU A 322 10.55 5.59 14.85
C GLU A 322 11.05 6.29 16.12
N LEU A 323 10.23 7.11 16.79
CA LEU A 323 10.59 7.77 18.04
C LEU A 323 10.52 6.82 19.23
N THR A 324 9.66 5.82 19.25
CA THR A 324 9.56 4.79 20.32
C THR A 324 10.63 3.74 20.10
N ALA A 325 10.91 3.29 18.87
CA ALA A 325 12.05 2.44 18.61
C ALA A 325 13.37 3.20 18.81
N ALA A 326 13.47 4.47 18.41
CA ALA A 326 14.63 5.30 18.73
C ALA A 326 14.71 5.61 20.21
N ARG A 327 13.59 5.82 20.92
CA ARG A 327 13.56 6.07 22.37
C ARG A 327 13.82 4.80 23.15
N GLU A 328 13.34 3.64 22.76
CA GLU A 328 13.63 2.35 23.37
C GLU A 328 15.06 1.93 23.05
N ALA A 329 15.55 2.16 21.82
CA ALA A 329 16.96 1.94 21.50
C ALA A 329 17.86 2.94 22.21
N LEU A 330 17.46 4.20 22.35
CA LEU A 330 18.20 5.21 23.11
C LEU A 330 18.04 5.03 24.61
N GLU A 331 16.92 4.54 25.14
CA GLU A 331 16.72 4.23 26.56
C GLU A 331 17.46 2.95 26.91
N ALA A 332 17.43 1.93 26.05
CA ALA A 332 18.26 0.74 26.19
C ALA A 332 19.74 1.07 26.02
N GLU A 333 20.12 1.95 25.10
CA GLU A 333 21.50 2.39 24.94
C GLU A 333 21.92 3.34 26.06
N VAL A 334 21.04 4.21 26.57
CA VAL A 334 21.31 5.06 27.74
C VAL A 334 21.38 4.23 28.99
N GLU A 335 20.55 3.18 29.15
CA GLU A 335 20.62 2.29 30.29
C GLU A 335 21.84 1.37 30.19
N ARG A 336 22.17 0.88 28.99
CA ARG A 336 23.42 0.16 28.72
C ARG A 336 24.63 1.06 28.94
N LEU A 337 24.59 2.31 28.50
CA LEU A 337 25.67 3.28 28.70
C LEU A 337 25.72 3.73 30.16
N ARG A 338 24.61 3.86 30.88
CA ARG A 338 24.59 4.15 32.32
C ARG A 338 25.09 2.98 33.12
N SER A 339 24.73 1.75 32.77
CA SER A 339 25.27 0.55 33.41
C SER A 339 26.75 0.42 33.11
N THR A 340 27.15 0.67 31.86
CA THR A 340 28.54 0.65 31.41
C THR A 340 29.35 1.79 32.02
N VAL A 341 28.80 2.99 32.17
CA VAL A 341 29.42 4.14 32.84
C VAL A 341 29.49 3.88 34.33
N ALA A 342 28.45 3.39 34.99
CA ALA A 342 28.51 3.03 36.40
C ALA A 342 29.48 1.87 36.65
N GLU A 343 29.56 0.91 35.73
CA GLU A 343 30.57 -0.16 35.76
C GLU A 343 31.97 0.38 35.51
N TYR A 344 32.17 1.29 34.56
CA TYR A 344 33.46 1.92 34.30
C TYR A 344 33.84 2.96 35.33
N GLU A 345 32.92 3.63 36.01
CA GLU A 345 33.16 4.53 37.12
C GLU A 345 33.51 3.72 38.36
N ARG A 346 32.78 2.63 38.63
CA ARG A 346 33.17 1.66 39.66
C ARG A 346 34.53 1.07 39.35
N ARG A 347 34.78 0.60 38.13
CA ARG A 347 36.08 0.09 37.70
C ARG A 347 37.16 1.16 37.69
N ALA A 348 36.86 2.41 37.32
CA ALA A 348 37.85 3.48 37.31
C ALA A 348 38.16 3.96 38.72
N GLU A 349 37.18 3.93 39.63
CA GLU A 349 37.38 4.23 41.04
C GLU A 349 38.07 3.06 41.74
N GLU A 350 37.72 1.81 41.42
CA GLU A 350 38.45 0.60 41.82
C GLU A 350 39.87 0.64 41.28
N TYR A 351 40.08 0.86 39.97
CA TYR A 351 41.41 1.00 39.39
C TYR A 351 42.15 2.24 39.85
N ARG A 352 41.47 3.33 40.22
CA ARG A 352 42.14 4.52 40.80
C ARG A 352 42.56 4.24 42.21
N ARG A 353 41.71 3.60 43.02
CA ARG A 353 42.06 3.15 44.37
C ARG A 353 43.13 2.08 44.34
N GLU A 354 43.00 1.09 43.47
CA GLU A 354 43.97 0.03 43.24
C GLU A 354 45.24 0.61 42.65
N LYS A 355 45.20 1.62 41.76
CA LYS A 355 46.41 2.32 41.30
C LYS A 355 47.03 3.17 42.39
N GLU A 356 46.25 3.84 43.23
CA GLU A 356 46.77 4.63 44.35
C GLU A 356 47.36 3.71 45.42
N GLU A 357 46.70 2.61 45.72
CA GLU A 357 47.14 1.54 46.61
C GLU A 357 48.37 0.84 46.04
N LEU A 358 48.35 0.41 44.78
CA LEU A 358 49.51 -0.14 44.07
C LEU A 358 50.60 0.89 43.87
N MET A 359 50.35 2.19 43.76
CA MET A 359 51.41 3.20 43.70
C MET A 359 52.02 3.45 45.07
N LEU A 360 51.23 3.41 46.13
CA LEU A 360 51.72 3.47 47.51
C LEU A 360 52.48 2.19 47.86
N GLU A 361 51.98 1.04 47.43
CA GLU A 361 52.60 -0.27 47.59
C GLU A 361 53.84 -0.39 46.69
N LEU A 362 53.80 0.09 45.45
CA LEU A 362 54.96 0.14 44.55
C LEU A 362 56.01 1.08 45.12
N ARG A 363 55.66 2.27 45.62
CA ARG A 363 56.62 3.14 46.30
C ARG A 363 57.19 2.48 47.55
N ALA A 364 56.35 1.83 48.36
CA ALA A 364 56.81 1.10 49.54
C ALA A 364 57.69 -0.11 49.16
N MET A 365 57.38 -0.80 48.06
CA MET A 365 58.14 -1.91 47.50
C MET A 365 59.43 -1.41 46.85
N GLU A 366 59.43 -0.28 46.15
CA GLU A 366 60.60 0.38 45.58
C GLU A 366 61.52 0.85 46.70
N ASP A 367 60.98 1.41 47.79
CA ASP A 367 61.75 1.77 48.98
C ASP A 367 62.31 0.52 49.68
N LYS A 368 61.52 -0.55 49.81
CA LYS A 368 61.97 -1.85 50.35
C LYS A 368 63.03 -2.49 49.46
N VAL A 369 62.84 -2.52 48.15
CA VAL A 369 63.76 -3.06 47.14
C VAL A 369 65.02 -2.23 47.10
N SER A 370 64.93 -0.90 47.08
CA SER A 370 66.09 -0.01 47.19
C SER A 370 66.88 -0.28 48.48
N THR A 371 66.20 -0.46 49.61
CA THR A 371 66.85 -0.79 50.88
C THR A 371 67.49 -2.18 50.85
N LEU A 372 66.82 -3.19 50.29
CA LEU A 372 67.36 -4.54 50.11
C LEU A 372 68.48 -4.62 49.07
N GLU A 373 68.40 -3.87 47.98
CA GLU A 373 69.46 -3.75 46.97
C GLU A 373 70.70 -3.11 47.56
N ARG A 374 70.54 -2.03 48.34
CA ARG A 374 71.64 -1.43 49.10
C ARG A 374 72.21 -2.42 50.11
N SER A 375 71.38 -3.28 50.72
CA SER A 375 71.85 -4.40 51.57
C SER A 375 72.71 -5.39 50.79
N LEU A 376 72.21 -5.87 49.64
CA LEU A 376 72.90 -6.85 48.79
C LEU A 376 74.19 -6.29 48.17
N ARG A 377 74.24 -4.99 47.92
CA ARG A 377 75.43 -4.27 47.46
C ARG A 377 76.45 -3.99 48.58
N GLY A 378 76.07 -4.19 49.86
CA GLY A 378 76.93 -3.90 51.02
C GLY A 378 77.03 -2.41 51.34
N GLU A 379 76.07 -1.60 50.88
CA GLU A 379 76.04 -0.14 51.02
C GLU A 379 75.33 0.33 52.30
N LEU A 380 74.75 -0.60 53.07
CA LEU A 380 74.13 -0.30 54.35
C LEU A 380 75.20 -0.24 55.44
N LYS A 381 75.10 0.80 56.28
CA LYS A 381 76.07 1.03 57.38
C LYS A 381 75.78 0.22 58.64
N GLY A 382 74.59 -0.38 58.76
CA GLY A 382 74.15 -1.19 59.91
C GLY A 382 73.70 -2.59 59.51
N HIS A 383 73.41 -3.44 60.50
CA HIS A 383 72.98 -4.81 60.29
C HIS A 383 71.51 -4.87 59.87
N LEU A 384 71.23 -5.56 58.77
CA LEU A 384 69.86 -5.91 58.39
C LEU A 384 69.34 -6.99 59.34
N VAL A 385 68.34 -6.65 60.15
CA VAL A 385 67.72 -7.52 61.14
C VAL A 385 66.20 -7.50 60.94
N THR A 386 65.58 -8.67 60.86
CA THR A 386 64.12 -8.79 60.80
C THR A 386 63.46 -8.52 62.15
N ALA A 387 62.15 -8.23 62.16
CA ALA A 387 61.39 -8.02 63.39
C ALA A 387 61.52 -9.22 64.36
N GLU A 388 61.45 -10.44 63.82
CA GLU A 388 61.59 -11.69 64.59
C GLU A 388 63.00 -11.85 65.16
N GLU A 389 64.05 -11.59 64.35
CA GLU A 389 65.44 -11.64 64.81
C GLU A 389 65.71 -10.59 65.88
N ALA A 390 65.17 -9.38 65.74
CA ALA A 390 65.29 -8.32 66.73
C ALA A 390 64.53 -8.66 68.03
N ALA A 391 63.35 -9.27 67.96
CA ALA A 391 62.63 -9.71 69.16
C ALA A 391 63.39 -10.81 69.91
N MET A 392 64.01 -11.72 69.16
CA MET A 392 64.84 -12.79 69.72
C MET A 392 66.13 -12.24 70.35
N LEU A 393 66.81 -11.29 69.69
CA LEU A 393 68.00 -10.64 70.20
C LEU A 393 67.73 -9.88 71.51
N GLU A 394 66.57 -9.23 71.62
CA GLU A 394 66.13 -8.59 72.86
C GLU A 394 66.03 -9.59 74.01
N LEU A 395 65.29 -10.69 73.78
CA LEU A 395 65.12 -11.74 74.78
C LEU A 395 66.47 -12.30 75.22
N LEU A 396 67.36 -12.58 74.27
CA LEU A 396 68.70 -13.10 74.55
C LEU A 396 69.54 -12.13 75.36
N PHE A 397 69.58 -10.85 74.98
CA PHE A 397 70.33 -9.82 75.69
C PHE A 397 69.85 -9.65 77.13
N VAL A 398 68.53 -9.53 77.31
CA VAL A 398 67.88 -9.38 78.62
C VAL A 398 68.17 -10.57 79.51
N GLU A 399 67.89 -11.79 79.05
CA GLU A 399 68.03 -12.99 79.87
C GLU A 399 69.51 -13.30 80.21
N LYS A 400 70.43 -13.09 79.26
CA LYS A 400 71.86 -13.33 79.51
C LYS A 400 72.46 -12.31 80.46
N LEU A 401 72.11 -11.03 80.33
CA LEU A 401 72.56 -10.01 81.28
C LEU A 401 72.06 -10.34 82.69
N ARG A 402 70.78 -10.71 82.83
CA ARG A 402 70.19 -11.10 84.12
C ARG A 402 70.89 -12.31 84.73
N SER A 403 71.17 -13.34 83.92
CA SER A 403 71.91 -14.53 84.36
C SER A 403 73.30 -14.16 84.88
N LYS A 404 74.09 -13.40 84.10
CA LYS A 404 75.46 -13.00 84.45
C LYS A 404 75.53 -12.14 85.70
N LEU A 405 74.57 -11.23 85.88
CA LEU A 405 74.55 -10.42 87.09
C LEU A 405 74.15 -11.22 88.33
N LYS A 406 73.40 -12.33 88.18
CA LYS A 406 73.08 -13.24 89.29
C LYS A 406 74.27 -14.12 89.69
N GLU A 407 75.31 -14.22 88.87
CA GLU A 407 76.59 -14.87 89.19
C GLU A 407 77.43 -13.94 90.09
N VAL A 408 77.12 -13.97 91.39
CA VAL A 408 77.79 -13.20 92.44
C VAL A 408 79.01 -13.95 93.02
N PRO A 409 80.03 -13.24 93.56
CA PRO A 409 80.11 -11.80 93.73
C PRO A 409 80.61 -11.03 92.51
N VAL A 410 80.05 -9.84 92.26
CA VAL A 410 80.49 -8.92 91.21
C VAL A 410 81.18 -7.70 91.83
N VAL A 411 82.43 -7.43 91.43
CA VAL A 411 83.21 -6.30 91.95
C VAL A 411 83.08 -5.09 91.03
N PHE A 412 82.66 -3.96 91.59
CA PHE A 412 82.55 -2.66 90.91
C PHE A 412 83.57 -1.66 91.46
N ARG A 413 84.27 -0.99 90.56
CA ARG A 413 85.10 0.18 90.87
C ARG A 413 84.24 1.45 90.75
N THR A 414 83.94 2.05 91.89
CA THR A 414 83.11 3.25 92.02
C THR A 414 83.96 4.46 92.43
N PRO A 415 83.43 5.70 92.38
CA PRO A 415 84.15 6.90 92.85
C PRO A 415 84.55 6.87 94.32
N TRP A 416 83.93 6.00 95.11
CA TRP A 416 84.16 5.86 96.54
C TRP A 416 84.86 4.54 96.91
N GLY A 417 85.45 3.84 95.93
CA GLY A 417 86.24 2.62 96.13
C GLY A 417 85.71 1.39 95.42
N GLU A 418 86.38 0.26 95.61
CA GLU A 418 85.90 -1.04 95.14
C GLU A 418 84.77 -1.56 96.05
N VAL A 419 83.66 -1.97 95.44
CA VAL A 419 82.50 -2.52 96.11
C VAL A 419 82.22 -3.91 95.56
N SER A 420 82.22 -4.92 96.43
CA SER A 420 81.83 -6.29 96.07
C SER A 420 80.33 -6.48 96.33
N VAL A 421 79.57 -6.72 95.26
CA VAL A 421 78.14 -6.99 95.32
C VAL A 421 77.94 -8.50 95.36
N SER A 422 77.59 -9.02 96.55
CA SER A 422 77.27 -10.43 96.76
C SER A 422 75.77 -10.74 96.61
N ARG A 423 74.91 -9.72 96.62
CA ARG A 423 73.45 -9.85 96.42
C ARG A 423 72.86 -8.53 95.93
N TRP A 424 71.95 -8.59 94.96
CA TRP A 424 71.20 -7.42 94.49
C TRP A 424 70.03 -7.07 95.41
N SER A 425 69.81 -5.77 95.63
CA SER A 425 68.72 -5.25 96.46
C SER A 425 67.39 -5.17 95.70
N TYR A 426 67.43 -4.96 94.37
CA TYR A 426 66.26 -4.97 93.51
C TYR A 426 66.63 -5.32 92.06
N GLU A 427 65.62 -5.78 91.33
CA GLU A 427 65.65 -6.06 89.90
C GLU A 427 64.35 -5.48 89.29
N ARG A 428 64.46 -4.74 88.19
CA ARG A 428 63.34 -4.17 87.44
C ARG A 428 63.51 -4.46 85.96
N VAL A 429 62.41 -4.78 85.29
CA VAL A 429 62.35 -4.86 83.83
C VAL A 429 61.31 -3.85 83.36
N GLU A 430 61.75 -2.87 82.60
CA GLU A 430 60.96 -1.79 82.05
C GLU A 430 60.83 -2.01 80.54
N TYR A 431 59.66 -1.74 79.97
CA TYR A 431 59.44 -1.85 78.53
C TYR A 431 59.07 -0.48 78.00
N GLU A 432 59.66 -0.06 76.87
CA GLU A 432 59.28 1.21 76.24
C GLU A 432 57.82 1.18 75.74
N ARG A 433 57.29 -0.02 75.41
CA ARG A 433 55.90 -0.23 74.96
C ARG A 433 55.20 -1.34 75.72
N LEU A 434 53.92 -1.11 76.05
CA LEU A 434 53.04 -2.08 76.74
C LEU A 434 52.25 -2.99 75.78
N GLU A 435 52.18 -2.65 74.49
CA GLU A 435 51.48 -3.44 73.47
C GLU A 435 52.21 -4.76 73.19
N GLN A 436 51.46 -5.87 73.20
CA GLN A 436 51.99 -7.19 72.88
C GLN A 436 51.83 -7.49 71.38
N ASP A 437 52.71 -6.92 70.56
CA ASP A 437 52.85 -7.40 69.18
C ASP A 437 53.75 -8.63 69.15
N VAL A 438 53.19 -9.77 68.77
CA VAL A 438 53.92 -11.03 68.66
C VAL A 438 54.94 -10.89 67.52
N GLY A 439 56.23 -11.11 67.81
CA GLY A 439 57.30 -11.08 66.81
C GLY A 439 58.00 -9.73 66.62
N VAL A 440 57.76 -8.74 67.47
CA VAL A 440 58.45 -7.43 67.45
C VAL A 440 59.07 -7.14 68.83
N PRO A 441 60.30 -6.60 68.92
CA PRO A 441 60.91 -6.24 70.21
C PRO A 441 60.14 -5.12 70.92
N ARG A 442 60.26 -5.09 72.26
CA ARG A 442 59.56 -4.14 73.14
C ARG A 442 60.45 -3.00 73.66
N ASN A 443 61.72 -2.98 73.25
CA ASN A 443 62.79 -2.16 73.81
C ASN A 443 62.85 -2.28 75.34
N ALA A 444 63.10 -3.51 75.80
CA ALA A 444 63.22 -3.87 77.19
C ALA A 444 64.49 -3.29 77.83
N SER A 445 64.34 -2.77 79.04
CA SER A 445 65.42 -2.26 79.89
C SER A 445 65.44 -3.02 81.21
N VAL A 446 66.56 -3.62 81.54
CA VAL A 446 66.77 -4.36 82.79
C VAL A 446 67.61 -3.51 83.73
N VAL A 447 67.18 -3.34 84.97
CA VAL A 447 67.87 -2.57 86.00
C VAL A 447 68.05 -3.44 87.24
N LEU A 448 69.30 -3.73 87.62
CA LEU A 448 69.63 -4.35 88.91
C LEU A 448 70.35 -3.33 89.79
N GLY A 449 69.93 -3.21 91.04
CA GLY A 449 70.51 -2.25 91.96
C GLY A 449 70.92 -2.85 93.30
N TYR A 450 72.06 -2.41 93.80
CA TYR A 450 72.59 -2.72 95.11
C TYR A 450 72.60 -1.46 95.97
N ARG A 451 71.99 -1.51 97.15
CA ARG A 451 71.99 -0.42 98.13
C ARG A 451 72.81 -0.82 99.35
N SER A 452 73.74 0.04 99.73
CA SER A 452 74.47 -0.07 101.00
C SER A 452 74.28 1.20 101.82
N ARG A 453 73.98 1.03 103.12
CA ARG A 453 73.95 2.10 104.12
C ARG A 453 75.06 1.86 105.14
N GLY A 454 75.58 2.93 105.73
CA GLY A 454 76.58 2.84 106.80
C GLY A 454 76.06 2.08 108.02
N LEU A 455 76.99 1.68 108.91
CA LEU A 455 76.69 0.95 110.15
C LEU A 455 75.58 1.69 110.94
N LEU A 456 74.57 0.96 111.42
CA LEU A 456 73.43 1.51 112.19
C LEU A 456 72.57 2.55 111.44
N GLY A 457 72.65 2.62 110.10
CA GLY A 457 71.87 3.58 109.31
C GLY A 457 72.43 5.00 109.32
N LEU A 458 73.61 5.21 109.91
CA LEU A 458 74.34 6.46 109.89
C LEU A 458 75.30 6.46 108.69
N GLY A 459 74.98 7.25 107.66
CA GLY A 459 75.81 7.43 106.47
C GLY A 459 74.99 7.67 105.20
N GLU A 460 75.60 8.29 104.19
CA GLU A 460 74.97 8.46 102.89
C GLU A 460 74.63 7.10 102.26
N GLU A 461 73.42 6.97 101.74
CA GLU A 461 73.04 5.81 100.96
C GLU A 461 73.87 5.77 99.68
N ARG A 462 74.59 4.66 99.49
CA ARG A 462 75.36 4.38 98.28
C ARG A 462 74.62 3.36 97.43
N VAL A 463 74.45 3.66 96.15
CA VAL A 463 73.72 2.83 95.21
C VAL A 463 74.60 2.48 94.02
N ILE A 464 74.69 1.20 93.69
CA ILE A 464 75.26 0.72 92.42
C ILE A 464 74.11 0.19 91.58
N GLU A 465 73.96 0.70 90.37
CA GLU A 465 72.98 0.20 89.40
C GLU A 465 73.69 -0.35 88.16
N VAL A 466 73.24 -1.51 87.68
CA VAL A 466 73.57 -2.02 86.35
C VAL A 466 72.31 -1.99 85.50
N ARG A 467 72.39 -1.33 84.35
CA ARG A 467 71.28 -1.13 83.41
C ARG A 467 71.63 -1.72 82.06
N GLY A 468 70.86 -2.68 81.59
CA GLY A 468 70.90 -3.14 80.20
C GLY A 468 69.73 -2.57 79.44
N VAL A 469 69.96 -1.79 78.39
CA VAL A 469 68.92 -1.16 77.58
C VAL A 469 68.95 -1.77 76.19
N TYR A 470 67.87 -2.41 75.76
CA TYR A 470 67.72 -2.83 74.38
C TYR A 470 67.10 -1.71 73.55
N LEU A 471 67.76 -1.33 72.46
CA LEU A 471 67.35 -0.27 71.57
C LEU A 471 67.17 -0.81 70.16
N SER A 472 65.93 -0.76 69.66
CA SER A 472 65.61 -1.03 68.25
C SER A 472 64.62 0.01 67.70
N HIS A 473 64.60 0.22 66.39
CA HIS A 473 63.60 1.07 65.73
C HIS A 473 62.30 0.29 65.53
N VAL A 474 61.56 0.07 66.62
CA VAL A 474 60.32 -0.73 66.65
C VAL A 474 59.33 -0.31 65.56
N ASP A 475 59.18 0.99 65.27
CA ASP A 475 58.26 1.46 64.23
C ASP A 475 58.71 1.06 62.81
N THR A 476 60.01 1.04 62.56
CA THR A 476 60.58 0.56 61.29
C THR A 476 60.35 -0.94 61.16
N LEU A 477 60.64 -1.70 62.22
CA LEU A 477 60.41 -3.14 62.27
C LEU A 477 58.94 -3.51 62.06
N LYS A 478 57.99 -2.79 62.67
CA LYS A 478 56.54 -2.98 62.46
C LYS A 478 56.12 -2.67 61.02
N LYS A 479 56.64 -1.59 60.43
CA LYS A 479 56.22 -1.13 59.09
C LYS A 479 56.85 -1.93 57.94
N GLN A 480 58.11 -2.29 58.08
CA GLN A 480 58.91 -2.88 57.01
C GLN A 480 59.16 -4.38 57.20
N GLY A 481 58.97 -4.90 58.42
CA GLY A 481 59.30 -6.28 58.79
C GLY A 481 60.79 -6.51 59.05
N PHE A 482 61.64 -5.50 58.78
CA PHE A 482 63.07 -5.49 59.03
C PHE A 482 63.55 -4.07 59.30
N ASP A 483 64.74 -3.95 59.87
CA ASP A 483 65.46 -2.71 60.08
C ASP A 483 66.92 -2.92 59.71
N SER A 484 67.54 -1.90 59.15
CA SER A 484 68.97 -1.88 58.84
C SER A 484 69.64 -0.56 59.24
N GLN A 485 68.88 0.33 59.88
CA GLN A 485 69.39 1.61 60.31
C GLN A 485 70.12 1.40 61.64
N PRO A 486 71.44 1.65 61.69
CA PRO A 486 72.16 1.53 62.94
C PRO A 486 71.65 2.60 63.92
N ALA A 487 71.68 2.28 65.21
CA ALA A 487 71.29 3.22 66.27
C ALA A 487 72.17 4.48 66.22
N THR A 488 71.53 5.65 66.29
CA THR A 488 72.20 6.92 66.06
C THR A 488 72.72 7.55 67.34
N LEU A 489 73.58 8.57 67.22
CA LEU A 489 73.94 9.43 68.37
C LEU A 489 72.71 10.08 69.01
N GLY A 490 71.68 10.41 68.23
CA GLY A 490 70.42 10.94 68.76
C GLY A 490 69.71 9.96 69.68
N ASP A 491 69.67 8.67 69.29
CA ASP A 491 69.09 7.61 70.11
C ASP A 491 69.88 7.41 71.40
N LEU A 492 71.22 7.40 71.30
CA LEU A 492 72.10 7.34 72.46
C LEU A 492 71.80 8.48 73.45
N LEU A 493 71.81 9.73 72.99
CA LEU A 493 71.56 10.89 73.85
C LEU A 493 70.16 10.87 74.46
N ARG A 494 69.15 10.38 73.74
CA ARG A 494 67.79 10.19 74.25
C ARG A 494 67.77 9.20 75.41
N ILE A 495 68.43 8.05 75.27
CA ILE A 495 68.51 7.04 76.35
C ILE A 495 69.28 7.59 77.55
N LEU A 496 70.41 8.25 77.32
CA LEU A 496 71.22 8.81 78.40
C LEU A 496 70.45 9.87 79.19
N ARG A 497 69.72 10.76 78.51
CA ARG A 497 68.86 11.76 79.17
C ARG A 497 67.79 11.11 80.06
N ASN A 498 67.15 10.05 79.57
CA ASN A 498 66.13 9.33 80.33
C ASN A 498 66.72 8.53 81.51
N THR A 499 67.94 8.03 81.36
CA THR A 499 68.57 7.12 82.33
C THR A 499 69.32 7.86 83.44
N LEU A 500 70.01 8.94 83.10
CA LEU A 500 70.83 9.74 84.03
C LEU A 500 70.04 10.90 84.68
N GLY A 501 68.79 11.15 84.26
CA GLY A 501 68.02 12.36 84.56
C GLY A 501 67.37 12.50 85.95
N THR A 502 67.70 11.69 86.96
CA THR A 502 67.09 11.83 88.31
C THR A 502 68.03 11.42 89.46
N SER A 503 68.89 12.35 89.89
CA SER A 503 69.67 12.21 91.13
C SER A 503 68.88 12.73 92.34
N GLY A 504 67.95 11.90 92.86
CA GLY A 504 67.45 12.05 94.22
C GLY A 504 68.55 11.70 95.23
N GLY A 505 68.68 12.51 96.29
CA GLY A 505 69.85 12.55 97.20
C GLY A 505 70.44 11.19 97.60
N GLY A 506 71.75 11.05 97.39
CA GLY A 506 72.56 9.86 97.65
C GLY A 506 73.71 9.71 96.65
N SER A 507 74.74 8.93 96.98
CA SER A 507 75.88 8.66 96.11
C SER A 507 75.56 7.48 95.18
N ARG A 508 75.40 7.69 93.87
CA ARG A 508 75.01 6.65 92.88
C ARG A 508 76.13 6.39 91.86
N PHE A 509 76.32 5.12 91.49
CA PHE A 509 77.19 4.69 90.40
C PHE A 509 76.38 3.79 89.45
N THR A 510 76.35 4.13 88.16
CA THR A 510 75.50 3.45 87.16
C THR A 510 76.32 2.88 86.02
N LEU A 511 76.34 1.57 85.86
CA LEU A 511 76.88 0.90 84.67
C LEU A 511 75.75 0.66 83.67
N ILE A 512 75.83 1.22 82.48
CA ILE A 512 74.79 1.16 81.44
C ILE A 512 75.35 0.44 80.21
N GLY A 513 74.74 -0.68 79.82
CA GLY A 513 74.98 -1.33 78.53
C GLY A 513 73.80 -1.09 77.60
N ILE A 514 74.01 -0.44 76.46
CA ILE A 514 72.95 -0.17 75.49
C ILE A 514 73.18 -1.04 74.26
N ALA A 515 72.31 -2.01 74.06
CA ALA A 515 72.42 -3.01 73.00
C ALA A 515 71.53 -2.67 71.82
N SER A 516 72.10 -2.69 70.62
CA SER A 516 71.41 -2.46 69.36
C SER A 516 71.48 -3.72 68.48
N PRO A 517 70.36 -4.21 67.92
CA PRO A 517 70.38 -5.31 66.97
C PRO A 517 70.95 -4.89 65.62
N THR A 518 70.76 -3.63 65.21
CA THR A 518 71.26 -3.11 63.92
C THR A 518 72.67 -2.53 64.02
N GLY A 519 73.30 -2.62 65.20
CA GLY A 519 74.58 -1.99 65.50
C GLY A 519 74.46 -0.48 65.73
N TRP A 520 75.59 0.23 65.73
CA TRP A 520 75.67 1.65 66.04
C TRP A 520 76.29 2.42 64.89
N ASP A 521 75.82 3.64 64.65
CA ASP A 521 76.42 4.49 63.62
C ASP A 521 77.81 4.98 64.03
N GLU A 522 78.62 5.42 63.06
CA GLU A 522 79.97 5.90 63.35
C GLU A 522 80.00 7.07 64.33
N SER A 523 78.96 7.92 64.36
CA SER A 523 78.88 9.09 65.22
C SER A 523 78.72 8.67 66.68
N ALA A 524 77.84 7.72 66.96
CA ALA A 524 77.64 7.12 68.27
C ALA A 524 78.86 6.31 68.71
N ILE A 525 79.47 5.54 67.80
CA ILE A 525 80.70 4.79 68.09
C ILE A 525 81.84 5.75 68.45
N LYS A 526 82.07 6.81 67.67
CA LYS A 526 83.12 7.81 67.97
C LYS A 526 82.86 8.51 69.30
N TYR A 527 81.60 8.89 69.56
CA TYR A 527 81.20 9.50 70.82
C TYR A 527 81.42 8.56 72.02
N ALA A 528 81.15 7.25 71.85
CA ALA A 528 81.36 6.27 72.91
C ALA A 528 82.81 5.80 73.08
N ALA A 529 83.60 5.70 72.00
CA ALA A 529 84.90 5.05 72.00
C ALA A 529 86.12 6.00 72.06
N GLY A 530 86.00 7.30 71.76
CA GLY A 530 87.13 8.23 71.98
C GLY A 530 87.12 9.58 71.24
N GLY A 531 86.58 10.61 71.90
CA GLY A 531 86.77 12.03 71.58
C GLY A 531 86.76 12.91 72.84
N GLU A 532 86.43 14.20 72.72
CA GLU A 532 86.36 15.20 73.83
C GLU A 532 85.35 14.86 74.94
N TYR A 533 84.44 13.92 74.70
CA TYR A 533 83.41 13.48 75.63
C TYR A 533 83.51 11.97 75.80
N SER A 534 84.07 11.50 76.92
CA SER A 534 84.01 10.08 77.28
C SER A 534 82.66 9.76 77.93
N LEU A 535 82.00 8.68 77.52
CA LEU A 535 80.81 8.15 78.22
C LEU A 535 81.10 7.47 79.56
N VAL A 536 82.28 7.76 80.13
CA VAL A 536 82.61 7.49 81.52
C VAL A 536 82.46 8.81 82.26
N PHE A 537 81.29 8.95 82.87
CA PHE A 537 80.96 10.00 83.79
C PHE A 537 81.56 9.68 85.17
N ARG A 538 81.64 10.69 86.05
CA ARG A 538 82.08 10.48 87.43
C ARG A 538 81.28 9.36 88.10
N ASP A 539 79.98 9.29 87.84
CA ASP A 539 78.99 8.44 88.48
C ASP A 539 78.31 7.45 87.52
N ALA A 540 78.78 7.36 86.26
CA ALA A 540 78.23 6.40 85.32
C ALA A 540 79.23 5.93 84.25
N VAL A 541 79.08 4.70 83.78
CA VAL A 541 79.86 4.12 82.68
C VAL A 541 78.87 3.61 81.64
N VAL A 542 78.99 4.07 80.39
CA VAL A 542 78.17 3.57 79.28
C VAL A 542 79.00 2.69 78.36
N ILE A 543 78.43 1.56 77.98
CA ILE A 543 78.97 0.60 77.02
C ILE A 543 77.92 0.43 75.93
N LEU A 544 78.29 0.67 74.68
CA LEU A 544 77.42 0.33 73.57
C LEU A 544 77.67 -1.12 73.18
N VAL A 545 76.62 -1.86 72.81
CA VAL A 545 76.72 -3.25 72.41
C VAL A 545 76.12 -3.41 71.02
N ASP A 546 76.88 -4.02 70.14
CA ASP A 546 76.44 -4.54 68.85
C ASP A 546 76.13 -6.03 69.03
N LEU A 547 74.84 -6.39 68.96
CA LEU A 547 74.42 -7.77 69.24
C LEU A 547 74.67 -8.74 68.11
N VAL A 548 74.74 -8.26 66.87
CA VAL A 548 74.99 -9.11 65.70
C VAL A 548 76.47 -9.45 65.60
N LYS A 549 77.34 -8.44 65.77
CA LYS A 549 78.79 -8.67 65.86
C LYS A 549 79.19 -9.29 67.19
N ASN A 550 78.34 -9.14 68.22
CA ASN A 550 78.64 -9.48 69.60
C ASN A 550 79.88 -8.74 70.11
N GLU A 551 79.91 -7.43 69.86
CA GLU A 551 81.01 -6.53 70.19
C GLU A 551 80.55 -5.44 71.16
N ALA A 552 81.40 -5.11 72.13
CA ALA A 552 81.18 -4.02 73.06
C ALA A 552 82.08 -2.85 72.70
N ILE A 553 81.49 -1.66 72.63
CA ILE A 553 82.13 -0.41 72.23
C ILE A 553 82.16 0.50 73.46
N TYR A 554 83.38 0.84 73.89
CA TYR A 554 83.67 1.67 75.05
C TYR A 554 85.04 2.36 74.88
N PRO A 555 85.37 3.40 75.67
CA PRO A 555 86.66 4.08 75.56
C PRO A 555 87.83 3.15 75.91
N LYS A 556 88.76 2.96 74.97
CA LYS A 556 89.97 2.12 75.16
C LYS A 556 91.10 2.83 75.94
N SER A 557 90.97 4.13 76.21
CA SER A 557 91.97 4.95 76.91
C SER A 557 92.01 4.76 78.43
N LEU A 558 91.11 3.95 78.99
CA LEU A 558 91.01 3.67 80.43
C LEU A 558 91.74 2.36 80.81
N PRO A 559 92.22 2.20 82.06
CA PRO A 559 92.89 0.98 82.51
C PRO A 559 92.02 -0.27 82.28
N VAL A 560 92.52 -1.10 81.37
CA VAL A 560 91.85 -2.17 80.61
C VAL A 560 91.12 -3.26 81.44
N PRO A 561 91.60 -3.73 82.62
CA PRO A 561 91.04 -4.93 83.25
C PRO A 561 89.57 -4.84 83.71
N TYR A 562 89.09 -3.65 84.09
CA TYR A 562 87.74 -3.48 84.65
C TYR A 562 86.68 -3.25 83.58
N MET A 563 87.02 -2.53 82.51
CA MET A 563 86.10 -2.25 81.40
C MET A 563 85.78 -3.51 80.61
N ASP A 564 86.77 -4.37 80.37
CA ASP A 564 86.55 -5.67 79.73
C ASP A 564 85.60 -6.55 80.54
N ARG A 565 85.70 -6.51 81.87
CA ARG A 565 84.81 -7.23 82.77
C ARG A 565 83.38 -6.71 82.67
N TYR A 566 83.19 -5.40 82.66
CA TYR A 566 81.87 -4.79 82.49
C TYR A 566 81.27 -5.05 81.11
N ALA A 567 82.06 -4.92 80.04
CA ALA A 567 81.65 -5.21 78.68
C ALA A 567 81.15 -6.67 78.53
N ARG A 568 81.86 -7.63 79.12
CA ARG A 568 81.45 -9.05 79.13
C ARG A 568 80.11 -9.31 79.81
N MET A 569 79.64 -8.44 80.71
CA MET A 569 78.31 -8.59 81.32
C MET A 569 77.20 -8.38 80.29
N PHE A 570 77.42 -7.49 79.33
CA PHE A 570 76.42 -7.10 78.33
C PHE A 570 76.51 -7.87 77.02
N LEU A 571 77.61 -8.60 76.79
CA LEU A 571 77.76 -9.47 75.62
C LEU A 571 77.10 -10.83 75.88
N PRO A 572 76.18 -11.32 75.04
CA PRO A 572 75.75 -12.70 75.06
C PRO A 572 76.93 -13.69 74.98
N GLU A 573 76.85 -14.80 75.73
CA GLU A 573 77.80 -15.90 75.58
C GLU A 573 77.50 -16.70 74.33
N VAL A 574 78.54 -16.93 73.53
CA VAL A 574 78.45 -17.75 72.33
C VAL A 574 79.43 -18.89 72.43
N ARG A 575 78.92 -20.09 72.15
CA ARG A 575 79.67 -21.34 72.20
C ARG A 575 80.41 -21.52 70.89
N ALA A 576 81.73 -21.39 70.91
CA ALA A 576 82.56 -21.50 69.71
C ALA A 576 82.43 -22.89 69.04
N ASP A 577 82.17 -23.94 69.84
CA ASP A 577 81.86 -25.29 69.37
C ASP A 577 80.51 -25.37 68.64
N GLU A 578 79.51 -24.61 69.09
CA GLU A 578 78.21 -24.49 68.41
C GLU A 578 78.35 -23.76 67.07
N GLU A 579 79.02 -22.60 67.01
CA GLU A 579 79.25 -21.89 65.75
C GLU A 579 80.03 -22.76 64.75
N ALA A 580 81.11 -23.41 65.19
CA ALA A 580 81.89 -24.32 64.34
C ALA A 580 81.08 -25.53 63.87
N TYR A 581 80.10 -25.98 64.64
CA TYR A 581 79.16 -27.01 64.20
C TYR A 581 78.19 -26.49 63.13
N VAL A 582 77.59 -25.30 63.32
CA VAL A 582 76.72 -24.69 62.29
C VAL A 582 77.49 -24.47 60.99
N GLU A 583 78.72 -23.96 61.05
CA GLU A 583 79.56 -23.74 59.87
C GLU A 583 79.80 -25.04 59.09
N ARG A 584 80.09 -26.14 59.80
CA ARG A 584 80.23 -27.46 59.17
C ARG A 584 78.92 -27.91 58.51
N VAL A 585 77.80 -27.79 59.20
CA VAL A 585 76.48 -28.20 58.66
C VAL A 585 76.11 -27.40 57.41
N ILE A 586 76.33 -26.07 57.40
CA ILE A 586 76.08 -25.24 56.22
C ILE A 586 76.99 -25.68 55.06
N LYS A 587 78.27 -25.94 55.33
CA LYS A 587 79.20 -26.42 54.32
C LYS A 587 78.74 -27.77 53.72
N ASP A 588 78.38 -28.72 54.56
CA ASP A 588 77.91 -30.05 54.14
C ASP A 588 76.63 -29.94 53.29
N LEU A 589 75.66 -29.14 53.72
CA LEU A 589 74.43 -28.88 52.97
C LEU A 589 74.71 -28.20 51.63
N CYS A 590 75.67 -27.28 51.59
CA CYS A 590 76.09 -26.65 50.34
C CYS A 590 76.77 -27.60 49.39
N ASP A 591 77.61 -28.51 49.90
CA ASP A 591 78.29 -29.50 49.08
C ASP A 591 77.29 -30.56 48.56
N GLU A 592 76.33 -30.99 49.37
CA GLU A 592 75.20 -31.83 48.92
C GLU A 592 74.35 -31.14 47.85
N ALA A 593 74.06 -29.85 48.01
CA ALA A 593 73.29 -29.06 47.06
C ALA A 593 74.03 -28.91 45.71
N LYS A 594 75.36 -28.72 45.73
CA LYS A 594 76.21 -28.69 44.51
C LYS A 594 76.20 -30.02 43.76
N VAL A 595 76.20 -31.14 44.46
CA VAL A 595 76.10 -32.46 43.80
C VAL A 595 74.75 -32.62 43.10
N LYS A 596 73.66 -32.15 43.72
CA LYS A 596 72.29 -32.27 43.15
C LYS A 596 72.02 -31.30 42.01
N ALA A 597 72.52 -30.06 42.11
CA ALA A 597 72.30 -28.99 41.14
C ALA A 597 73.55 -28.10 41.03
N PRO A 598 74.53 -28.45 40.18
CA PRO A 598 75.80 -27.74 40.10
C PRO A 598 75.68 -26.26 39.73
N ASP A 599 74.75 -25.93 38.83
CA ASP A 599 74.60 -24.56 38.31
C ASP A 599 73.84 -23.63 39.28
N ASN A 600 73.08 -24.21 40.23
CA ASN A 600 72.33 -23.44 41.22
C ASN A 600 72.13 -24.26 42.51
N PRO A 601 73.19 -24.44 43.31
CA PRO A 601 73.13 -25.27 44.49
C PRO A 601 72.28 -24.60 45.57
N VAL A 602 71.13 -25.21 45.84
CA VAL A 602 70.16 -24.76 46.84
C VAL A 602 69.84 -25.89 47.82
N PHE A 603 69.70 -25.54 49.09
CA PHE A 603 69.07 -26.39 50.11
C PHE A 603 67.95 -25.63 50.83
N LEU A 604 67.03 -26.33 51.47
CA LEU A 604 65.94 -25.68 52.19
C LEU A 604 66.42 -25.25 53.58
N TYR A 605 66.06 -24.03 54.00
CA TYR A 605 66.43 -23.53 55.34
C TYR A 605 65.95 -24.45 56.46
N ARG A 606 64.81 -25.14 56.26
CA ARG A 606 64.33 -26.17 57.20
C ARG A 606 65.32 -27.33 57.37
N ASP A 607 66.03 -27.73 56.33
CA ASP A 607 67.01 -28.82 56.39
C ASP A 607 68.20 -28.43 57.27
N LEU A 608 68.60 -27.14 57.22
CA LEU A 608 69.59 -26.58 58.13
C LEU A 608 69.07 -26.59 59.58
N LEU A 609 67.86 -26.06 59.80
CA LEU A 609 67.25 -26.03 61.14
C LEU A 609 67.11 -27.43 61.75
N GLU A 610 66.80 -28.44 60.94
CA GLU A 610 66.73 -29.84 61.38
C GLU A 610 68.08 -30.41 61.79
N ARG A 611 69.15 -30.10 61.05
CA ARG A 611 70.50 -30.59 61.36
C ARG A 611 71.16 -29.85 62.52
N VAL A 612 70.84 -28.57 62.72
CA VAL A 612 71.36 -27.79 63.87
C VAL A 612 70.42 -27.78 65.08
N ARG A 613 69.48 -28.74 65.17
CA ARG A 613 68.59 -28.86 66.34
C ARG A 613 69.42 -28.94 67.63
N GLY A 614 69.10 -28.07 68.59
CA GLY A 614 69.80 -27.99 69.88
C GLY A 614 70.95 -26.97 69.91
N VAL A 615 71.32 -26.37 68.77
CA VAL A 615 72.22 -25.21 68.74
C VAL A 615 71.46 -23.94 69.14
N SER A 616 72.12 -23.04 69.87
CA SER A 616 71.53 -21.74 70.19
C SER A 616 71.21 -20.94 68.92
N ALA A 617 70.02 -20.33 68.89
CA ALA A 617 69.59 -19.51 67.76
C ALA A 617 70.57 -18.34 67.46
N LEU A 618 71.26 -17.85 68.49
CA LEU A 618 72.31 -16.84 68.35
C LEU A 618 73.50 -17.35 67.53
N SER A 619 74.00 -18.56 67.81
CA SER A 619 75.12 -19.15 67.07
C SER A 619 74.74 -19.39 65.60
N LEU A 620 73.52 -19.87 65.36
CA LEU A 620 72.99 -20.01 64.00
C LEU A 620 72.91 -18.66 63.27
N MET A 621 72.29 -17.66 63.90
CA MET A 621 72.12 -16.33 63.31
C MET A 621 73.46 -15.65 63.00
N ARG A 622 74.44 -15.74 63.90
CA ARG A 622 75.79 -15.17 63.69
C ARG A 622 76.53 -15.83 62.55
N VAL A 623 76.53 -17.15 62.47
CA VAL A 623 77.17 -17.88 61.38
C VAL A 623 76.48 -17.57 60.05
N MET A 624 75.15 -17.57 60.03
CA MET A 624 74.36 -17.19 58.85
C MET A 624 74.65 -15.76 58.42
N TYR A 625 74.76 -14.82 59.36
CA TYR A 625 75.13 -13.44 59.09
C TYR A 625 76.54 -13.35 58.49
N ARG A 626 77.56 -13.97 59.09
CA ARG A 626 78.93 -14.00 58.54
C ARG A 626 78.96 -14.57 57.13
N TYR A 627 78.31 -15.70 56.89
CA TYR A 627 78.28 -16.33 55.57
C TYR A 627 77.55 -15.48 54.52
N ARG A 628 76.55 -14.69 54.92
CA ARG A 628 75.87 -13.71 54.04
C ARG A 628 76.76 -12.51 53.75
N GLU A 629 77.42 -11.95 54.76
CA GLU A 629 78.35 -10.82 54.63
C GLU A 629 79.54 -11.19 53.73
N GLU A 630 80.11 -12.38 53.92
CA GLU A 630 81.17 -12.96 53.08
C GLU A 630 80.66 -13.40 51.69
N LYS A 631 79.37 -13.22 51.39
CA LYS A 631 78.72 -13.62 50.13
C LYS A 631 78.86 -15.10 49.79
N ARG A 632 79.04 -15.96 50.80
CA ARG A 632 79.12 -17.42 50.68
C ARG A 632 77.76 -18.08 50.54
N ILE A 633 76.72 -17.47 51.11
CA ILE A 633 75.33 -17.91 50.96
C ILE A 633 74.41 -16.72 50.70
N GLU A 634 73.26 -17.01 50.12
CA GLU A 634 72.15 -16.09 50.00
C GLU A 634 70.86 -16.81 50.43
N VAL A 635 70.06 -16.19 51.30
CA VAL A 635 68.79 -16.76 51.74
C VAL A 635 67.67 -16.10 50.95
N ARG A 636 66.81 -16.88 50.30
CA ARG A 636 65.64 -16.40 49.56
C ARG A 636 64.38 -17.11 50.04
N GLU A 637 63.24 -16.50 49.83
CA GLU A 637 61.96 -17.14 50.05
C GLU A 637 61.30 -17.41 48.69
N ILE A 638 60.97 -18.66 48.41
CA ILE A 638 60.37 -19.09 47.14
C ILE A 638 59.09 -19.84 47.47
N LYS A 639 57.94 -19.28 47.04
CA LYS A 639 56.60 -19.87 47.27
C LYS A 639 56.31 -20.20 48.75
N GLY A 640 56.79 -19.36 49.67
CA GLY A 640 56.59 -19.54 51.12
C GLY A 640 57.60 -20.49 51.79
N GLU A 641 58.59 -21.01 51.06
CA GLU A 641 59.69 -21.78 51.66
C GLU A 641 60.99 -20.97 51.63
N LYS A 642 61.66 -20.85 52.78
CA LYS A 642 63.01 -20.26 52.87
C LYS A 642 64.02 -21.26 52.32
N VAL A 643 64.79 -20.83 51.32
CA VAL A 643 65.85 -21.58 50.65
C VAL A 643 67.17 -20.87 50.83
N VAL A 644 68.26 -21.63 50.93
CA VAL A 644 69.62 -21.12 51.00
C VAL A 644 70.33 -21.48 49.71
N ILE A 645 70.74 -20.46 48.97
CA ILE A 645 71.55 -20.56 47.76
C ILE A 645 73.01 -20.53 48.19
N CYS A 646 73.73 -21.59 47.87
CA CYS A 646 75.16 -21.67 48.12
C CYS A 646 75.91 -21.00 46.99
N ARG A 647 76.75 -20.02 47.30
CA ARG A 647 77.61 -19.43 46.30
C ARG A 647 78.93 -20.17 46.33
N SER A 648 79.40 -20.62 45.18
CA SER A 648 80.77 -21.10 45.07
C SER A 648 81.68 -19.93 45.45
N THR A 649 82.46 -20.08 46.51
CA THR A 649 83.66 -19.25 46.68
C THR A 649 84.53 -19.56 45.47
N GLY A 650 84.41 -18.75 44.42
CA GLY A 650 85.39 -18.76 43.34
C GLY A 650 86.74 -18.61 43.99
N GLY A 651 87.56 -19.66 43.89
CA GLY A 651 88.97 -19.56 44.23
C GLY A 651 89.53 -18.38 43.45
N ARG A 652 90.02 -17.39 44.19
CA ARG A 652 91.23 -16.70 43.76
C ARG A 652 92.40 -17.45 44.35
#